data_AF-A0A9E2UWA3-F1
#
_entry.id   AF-A0A9E2UWA3-F1
#
_cell.length_a   1.000
_cell.length_b   1.000
_cell.length_c   1.000
_cell.angle_alpha   90.00
_cell.angle_beta   90.00
_cell.angle_gamma   90.00
#
_symmetry.space_group_name_H-M   'P 1'
#
loop_
_entity.id
_entity.type
_entity.pdbx_description
1 polymer ?
#
loop_
_entity_poly.entity_id
_entity_poly.type
_entity_poly.pdbx_seq_one_letter_code
_entity_poly.pdbx_strand_id
1 'polypeptide(L)'
;MKNTLRQRVPYFLLLPLVWLVGLAAANAAVTVKDEAIDGKPAFRLENYRVSLLILPAQGGAVVSYKDKLGGNVELIPPGAHNGLCMDHFQCQPWPGELLDTPYDGKILKSADGECVVQVSCEVKGDFRGSQYPKLKGLRLEKSYTLRDGSPALETRVKLTAPVKNSTLVDYWLQNVFFAGGKFDFDCDTSFRPTVRGVRVKTDRKTGFTGPEDFLRDFNDGWLALLDTKTKSGLVVLTDYNDLRFLYVCGSSRTLEPMFEMAYLPAGASREYTVYIVPVAGLDNIVAATPDYIAGYRMESDNKGAGKVEFNVVRSMRLVTNLALNVTIGTADKPSPGVSAGTLAFDKIGDEPQARSATFTGAGPDPLILQVVAKATGTGEAVTNRFEDYFNGAYQWGENIQTDMASPRYKGVRPPQQLRLNKPKEIRIPRPWEMQMWYAEGLLDDYYGVTQALRLTMRNNGKTKWTRAFVSSSIFGTKLSSFPYDYEELFSYDYIVLGGLRQDALGGLVLEMLTDFVNAGGGLVVLGGPMAYAKSDLAGTKFADLWPVKILPGDYDLLDLQGAPIEVADASVPFLMDLDWKPRPTVRYLHNVELKPGAKVVLTAGGKPFLVTGEAGPHKARIICILGAAMGTLPAGQTPFWEWSDWRYLMRQVFWWTQRYYDFDRFGVR
;
A
#
# COMPACT_ATOMS: atom_id res chain seq x y z
N MET A 1 -39.01 -56.40 -82.49
CA MET A 1 -37.87 -56.33 -81.54
C MET A 1 -38.41 -56.70 -80.16
N LYS A 2 -38.30 -57.97 -79.77
CA LYS A 2 -37.30 -58.54 -78.83
C LYS A 2 -37.43 -57.99 -77.39
N ASN A 3 -37.89 -58.88 -76.49
CA ASN A 3 -37.31 -59.26 -75.18
C ASN A 3 -37.05 -58.14 -74.14
N THR A 4 -37.20 -58.27 -72.81
CA THR A 4 -37.43 -59.38 -71.86
C THR A 4 -37.53 -58.76 -70.45
N LEU A 5 -38.41 -59.33 -69.63
CA LEU A 5 -38.25 -59.75 -68.22
C LEU A 5 -37.28 -59.11 -67.19
N ARG A 6 -37.81 -59.04 -65.95
CA ARG A 6 -37.19 -59.21 -64.59
C ARG A 6 -36.42 -58.01 -64.01
N GLN A 7 -36.26 -57.78 -62.70
CA GLN A 7 -36.87 -58.12 -61.39
C GLN A 7 -35.90 -57.51 -60.33
N ARG A 8 -36.36 -57.18 -59.10
CA ARG A 8 -35.60 -56.98 -57.82
C ARG A 8 -35.23 -55.54 -57.32
N VAL A 9 -36.03 -55.03 -56.36
CA VAL A 9 -35.76 -54.62 -54.93
C VAL A 9 -34.30 -54.28 -54.52
N PRO A 10 -34.01 -53.49 -53.44
CA PRO A 10 -34.50 -52.17 -52.95
C PRO A 10 -33.32 -51.15 -52.75
N TYR A 11 -33.60 -49.87 -52.44
CA TYR A 11 -32.64 -49.03 -51.70
C TYR A 11 -33.35 -48.17 -50.66
N PHE A 12 -33.05 -48.45 -49.40
CA PHE A 12 -33.29 -47.57 -48.26
C PHE A 12 -32.48 -46.29 -48.44
N LEU A 13 -33.15 -45.14 -48.49
CA LEU A 13 -32.51 -43.83 -48.37
C LEU A 13 -32.40 -43.47 -46.89
N LEU A 14 -31.19 -43.63 -46.35
CA LEU A 14 -30.73 -43.03 -45.11
C LEU A 14 -30.73 -41.50 -45.25
N LEU A 15 -31.67 -40.83 -44.59
CA LEU A 15 -31.63 -39.39 -44.35
C LEU A 15 -30.63 -39.10 -43.22
N PRO A 16 -29.66 -38.19 -43.39
CA PRO A 16 -28.76 -37.81 -42.30
C PRO A 16 -29.53 -36.98 -41.28
N LEU A 17 -29.60 -37.50 -40.06
CA LEU A 17 -30.06 -36.82 -38.86
C LEU A 17 -29.07 -35.66 -38.57
N VAL A 18 -29.41 -34.46 -39.03
CA VAL A 18 -28.66 -33.25 -38.65
C VAL A 18 -28.92 -33.01 -37.16
N TRP A 19 -27.92 -33.36 -36.35
CA TRP A 19 -27.82 -32.93 -34.96
C TRP A 19 -27.67 -31.40 -34.94
N LEU A 20 -28.80 -30.70 -34.87
CA LEU A 20 -28.85 -29.33 -34.34
C LEU A 20 -28.56 -29.43 -32.84
N VAL A 21 -27.26 -29.48 -32.50
CA VAL A 21 -26.80 -29.14 -31.15
C VAL A 21 -26.98 -27.63 -31.03
N GLY A 22 -28.19 -27.22 -30.66
CA GLY A 22 -28.39 -25.94 -30.02
C GLY A 22 -27.67 -25.96 -28.68
N LEU A 23 -26.43 -25.50 -28.65
CA LEU A 23 -25.73 -25.10 -27.42
C LEU A 23 -26.37 -23.82 -26.88
N ALA A 24 -27.62 -23.92 -26.42
CA ALA A 24 -28.06 -23.13 -25.29
C ALA A 24 -27.56 -23.89 -24.07
N ALA A 25 -26.30 -23.66 -23.68
CA ALA A 25 -25.84 -24.05 -22.37
C ALA A 25 -26.75 -23.33 -21.37
N ALA A 26 -27.63 -24.07 -20.71
CA ALA A 26 -28.28 -23.60 -19.50
C ALA A 26 -27.15 -23.30 -18.51
N ASN A 27 -26.73 -22.04 -18.43
CA ASN A 27 -25.84 -21.59 -17.37
C ASN A 27 -26.50 -22.02 -16.07
N ALA A 28 -25.84 -22.89 -15.31
CA ALA A 28 -26.32 -23.28 -14.00
C ALA A 28 -26.56 -21.99 -13.20
N ALA A 29 -27.80 -21.78 -12.77
CA ALA A 29 -28.16 -20.62 -11.98
C ALA A 29 -27.23 -20.54 -10.76
N VAL A 30 -26.77 -19.33 -10.43
CA VAL A 30 -26.10 -19.13 -9.15
C VAL A 30 -27.09 -19.44 -8.02
N THR A 31 -26.63 -20.13 -6.99
CA THR A 31 -27.46 -20.53 -5.86
C THR A 31 -26.79 -20.16 -4.54
N VAL A 32 -27.63 -19.94 -3.53
CA VAL A 32 -27.23 -19.88 -2.13
C VAL A 32 -28.15 -20.80 -1.31
N LYS A 33 -27.57 -21.56 -0.39
CA LYS A 33 -28.30 -22.40 0.57
C LYS A 33 -27.85 -22.07 1.98
N ASP A 34 -28.81 -21.90 2.87
CA ASP A 34 -28.59 -21.97 4.31
C ASP A 34 -28.46 -23.43 4.74
N GLU A 35 -27.39 -23.75 5.44
CA GLU A 35 -27.15 -25.08 6.00
C GLU A 35 -26.55 -24.96 7.41
N ALA A 36 -26.34 -26.11 8.06
CA ALA A 36 -25.72 -26.17 9.37
C ALA A 36 -24.50 -27.09 9.34
N ILE A 37 -23.37 -26.62 9.84
CA ILE A 37 -22.15 -27.40 10.06
C ILE A 37 -21.93 -27.48 11.57
N ASP A 38 -21.91 -28.69 12.11
CA ASP A 38 -21.79 -28.94 13.55
C ASP A 38 -22.79 -28.12 14.39
N GLY A 39 -24.02 -27.98 13.87
CA GLY A 39 -25.11 -27.22 14.50
C GLY A 39 -24.98 -25.70 14.40
N LYS A 40 -23.98 -25.17 13.69
CA LYS A 40 -23.76 -23.73 13.48
C LYS A 40 -24.23 -23.31 12.09
N PRO A 41 -24.84 -22.11 11.92
CA PRO A 41 -25.25 -21.62 10.61
C PRO A 41 -24.08 -21.54 9.63
N ALA A 42 -24.30 -21.91 8.38
CA ALA A 42 -23.36 -21.79 7.28
C ALA A 42 -24.10 -21.46 5.97
N PHE A 43 -23.43 -20.82 5.03
CA PHE A 43 -24.02 -20.43 3.74
C PHE A 43 -23.19 -20.98 2.59
N ARG A 44 -23.79 -21.87 1.80
CA ARG A 44 -23.17 -22.46 0.61
C ARG A 44 -23.55 -21.67 -0.62
N LEU A 45 -22.56 -21.13 -1.35
CA LEU A 45 -22.77 -20.45 -2.62
C LEU A 45 -22.18 -21.28 -3.75
N GLU A 46 -22.87 -21.34 -4.88
CA GLU A 46 -22.41 -22.12 -6.02
C GLU A 46 -22.85 -21.50 -7.36
N ASN A 47 -21.95 -21.49 -8.34
CA ASN A 47 -22.25 -21.18 -9.75
C ASN A 47 -21.58 -22.21 -10.68
N TYR A 48 -21.48 -21.92 -11.98
CA TYR A 48 -20.85 -22.82 -12.95
C TYR A 48 -19.34 -23.09 -12.70
N ARG A 49 -18.61 -22.17 -12.05
CA ARG A 49 -17.15 -22.26 -11.81
C ARG A 49 -16.79 -22.69 -10.40
N VAL A 50 -17.48 -22.19 -9.38
CA VAL A 50 -17.06 -22.36 -7.99
C VAL A 50 -18.17 -22.91 -7.10
N SER A 51 -17.77 -23.63 -6.05
CA SER A 51 -18.61 -23.99 -4.90
C SER A 51 -17.86 -23.61 -3.63
N LEU A 52 -18.49 -22.85 -2.74
CA LEU A 52 -17.85 -22.32 -1.53
C LEU A 52 -18.79 -22.29 -0.34
N LEU A 53 -18.21 -22.26 0.87
CA LEU A 53 -18.95 -22.25 2.13
C LEU A 53 -18.47 -21.11 3.04
N ILE A 54 -19.39 -20.26 3.47
CA ILE A 54 -19.14 -19.20 4.45
C ILE A 54 -19.59 -19.69 5.83
N LEU A 55 -18.73 -19.52 6.84
CA LEU A 55 -19.01 -19.92 8.22
C LEU A 55 -18.99 -18.71 9.18
N PRO A 56 -20.16 -18.09 9.48
CA PRO A 56 -20.29 -16.99 10.43
C PRO A 56 -19.60 -17.24 11.78
N ALA A 57 -19.63 -18.47 12.28
CA ALA A 57 -19.01 -18.82 13.56
C ALA A 57 -17.47 -18.81 13.57
N GLN A 58 -16.82 -18.65 12.42
CA GLN A 58 -15.36 -18.56 12.26
C GLN A 58 -15.01 -17.26 11.54
N GLY A 59 -15.29 -16.11 12.17
CA GLY A 59 -15.04 -14.78 11.61
C GLY A 59 -15.83 -14.46 10.34
N GLY A 60 -16.89 -15.23 10.05
CA GLY A 60 -17.58 -15.18 8.77
C GLY A 60 -16.69 -15.44 7.56
N ALA A 61 -15.61 -16.21 7.71
CA ALA A 61 -14.69 -16.54 6.62
C ALA A 61 -15.28 -17.55 5.63
N VAL A 62 -14.67 -17.66 4.45
CA VAL A 62 -14.89 -18.79 3.54
C VAL A 62 -14.02 -19.95 4.00
N VAL A 63 -14.63 -21.09 4.34
CA VAL A 63 -13.94 -22.25 4.95
C VAL A 63 -13.91 -23.49 4.05
N SER A 64 -14.60 -23.44 2.91
CA SER A 64 -14.46 -24.40 1.81
C SER A 64 -14.53 -23.65 0.50
N TYR A 65 -13.68 -24.02 -0.46
CA TYR A 65 -13.66 -23.45 -1.79
C TYR A 65 -13.17 -24.48 -2.81
N LYS A 66 -13.99 -24.72 -3.83
CA LYS A 66 -13.66 -25.61 -4.96
C LYS A 66 -13.76 -24.86 -6.27
N ASP A 67 -12.71 -24.97 -7.07
CA ASP A 67 -12.70 -24.57 -8.46
C ASP A 67 -13.04 -25.78 -9.36
N LYS A 68 -14.22 -25.77 -9.99
CA LYS A 68 -14.75 -26.89 -10.78
C LYS A 68 -13.93 -27.18 -12.04
N LEU A 69 -13.22 -26.19 -12.58
CA LEU A 69 -12.35 -26.37 -13.75
C LEU A 69 -10.87 -26.53 -13.34
N GLY A 70 -10.48 -26.05 -12.16
CA GLY A 70 -9.19 -26.30 -11.51
C GLY A 70 -9.09 -27.67 -10.84
N GLY A 71 -9.66 -28.71 -11.46
CA GLY A 71 -9.63 -30.08 -10.93
C GLY A 71 -10.67 -30.42 -9.86
N ASN A 72 -11.51 -29.46 -9.44
CA ASN A 72 -12.61 -29.65 -8.48
C ASN A 72 -12.18 -30.23 -7.12
N VAL A 73 -10.98 -29.85 -6.68
CA VAL A 73 -10.41 -30.21 -5.37
C VAL A 73 -10.78 -29.17 -4.31
N GLU A 74 -10.81 -29.60 -3.04
CA GLU A 74 -10.94 -28.67 -1.91
C GLU A 74 -9.64 -27.89 -1.74
N LEU A 75 -9.70 -26.56 -1.87
CA LEU A 75 -8.53 -25.70 -1.75
C LEU A 75 -8.25 -25.28 -0.31
N ILE A 76 -9.26 -25.31 0.56
CA ILE A 76 -9.12 -24.82 1.93
C ILE A 76 -8.85 -26.01 2.86
N PRO A 77 -7.65 -26.10 3.46
CA PRO A 77 -7.35 -27.17 4.41
C PRO A 77 -8.17 -27.01 5.69
N PRO A 78 -8.54 -28.11 6.37
CA PRO A 78 -9.28 -28.03 7.63
C PRO A 78 -8.47 -27.30 8.71
N GLY A 79 -9.12 -26.44 9.49
CA GLY A 79 -8.48 -25.74 10.61
C GLY A 79 -9.15 -24.40 10.94
N ALA A 80 -9.09 -23.99 12.20
CA ALA A 80 -9.72 -22.76 12.68
C ALA A 80 -9.06 -21.46 12.15
N HIS A 81 -7.88 -21.57 11.54
CA HIS A 81 -7.11 -20.42 11.01
C HIS A 81 -6.82 -20.56 9.51
N ASN A 82 -7.58 -21.41 8.82
CA ASN A 82 -7.52 -21.57 7.37
C ASN A 82 -8.82 -21.04 6.76
N GLY A 83 -8.72 -20.41 5.60
CA GLY A 83 -9.87 -19.83 4.93
C GLY A 83 -9.53 -18.65 4.04
N LEU A 84 -10.52 -18.18 3.29
CA LEU A 84 -10.42 -16.95 2.49
C LEU A 84 -11.18 -15.82 3.17
N CYS A 85 -10.73 -14.60 2.93
CA CYS A 85 -11.36 -13.38 3.43
C CYS A 85 -11.47 -13.33 4.97
N MET A 86 -10.38 -13.70 5.66
CA MET A 86 -10.26 -13.62 7.10
C MET A 86 -9.85 -12.20 7.53
N ASP A 87 -10.50 -11.65 8.55
CA ASP A 87 -10.37 -10.25 8.94
C ASP A 87 -9.35 -10.05 10.07
N HIS A 88 -8.54 -9.00 9.98
CA HIS A 88 -7.55 -8.66 11.01
C HIS A 88 -7.29 -7.15 11.14
N PHE A 89 -6.65 -6.77 12.24
CA PHE A 89 -6.13 -5.42 12.49
C PHE A 89 -4.65 -5.47 12.88
N GLN A 90 -3.80 -4.62 12.28
CA GLN A 90 -2.35 -4.62 12.53
C GLN A 90 -1.97 -4.23 13.95
N CYS A 91 -2.83 -3.51 14.65
CA CYS A 91 -2.61 -3.17 16.04
C CYS A 91 -2.77 -4.38 16.97
N GLN A 92 -3.42 -5.47 16.54
CA GLN A 92 -3.53 -6.71 17.30
C GLN A 92 -2.47 -7.73 16.83
N PRO A 93 -1.85 -8.49 17.75
CA PRO A 93 -1.01 -9.61 17.34
C PRO A 93 -1.85 -10.68 16.67
N TRP A 94 -1.28 -11.38 15.68
CA TRP A 94 -1.92 -12.56 15.09
C TRP A 94 -2.25 -13.61 16.18
N PRO A 95 -3.41 -14.29 16.14
CA PRO A 95 -4.48 -14.22 15.13
C PRO A 95 -5.42 -13.00 15.18
N GLY A 96 -5.42 -12.23 16.27
CA GLY A 96 -6.39 -11.13 16.48
C GLY A 96 -7.77 -11.62 16.88
N GLU A 97 -8.64 -10.70 17.32
CA GLU A 97 -9.94 -11.07 17.91
C GLU A 97 -10.96 -11.61 16.89
N LEU A 98 -10.84 -11.20 15.63
CA LEU A 98 -11.87 -11.44 14.61
C LEU A 98 -11.91 -12.87 14.09
N LEU A 99 -10.81 -13.62 14.18
CA LEU A 99 -10.78 -15.03 13.76
C LEU A 99 -11.68 -15.92 14.63
N ASP A 100 -11.76 -15.62 15.92
CA ASP A 100 -12.56 -16.39 16.90
C ASP A 100 -13.92 -15.74 17.19
N THR A 101 -14.18 -14.54 16.65
CA THR A 101 -15.43 -13.82 16.87
C THR A 101 -16.53 -14.39 15.96
N PRO A 102 -17.67 -14.85 16.52
CA PRO A 102 -18.82 -15.21 15.72
C PRO A 102 -19.46 -13.98 15.09
N TYR A 103 -19.86 -14.10 13.83
CA TYR A 103 -20.55 -13.07 13.08
C TYR A 103 -22.03 -13.42 12.96
N ASP A 104 -22.88 -12.40 12.87
CA ASP A 104 -24.26 -12.55 12.46
C ASP A 104 -24.31 -12.66 10.93
N GLY A 105 -25.01 -13.66 10.39
CA GLY A 105 -25.07 -13.92 8.96
C GLY A 105 -26.49 -13.95 8.40
N LYS A 106 -26.68 -13.43 7.18
CA LYS A 106 -27.96 -13.45 6.46
C LYS A 106 -27.77 -13.47 4.94
N ILE A 107 -28.72 -14.09 4.24
CA ILE A 107 -28.85 -13.97 2.79
C ILE A 107 -29.55 -12.64 2.49
N LEU A 108 -28.89 -11.77 1.72
CA LEU A 108 -29.45 -10.49 1.26
C LEU A 108 -30.16 -10.62 -0.08
N LYS A 109 -29.65 -11.47 -0.97
CA LYS A 109 -30.17 -11.64 -2.33
C LYS A 109 -29.92 -13.06 -2.83
N SER A 110 -30.88 -13.59 -3.58
CA SER A 110 -30.80 -14.89 -4.27
C SER A 110 -31.71 -14.88 -5.50
N ALA A 111 -31.54 -13.88 -6.36
CA ALA A 111 -32.39 -13.63 -7.52
C ALA A 111 -31.59 -12.90 -8.61
N ASP A 112 -32.13 -12.87 -9.84
CA ASP A 112 -31.58 -12.09 -10.96
C ASP A 112 -30.11 -12.41 -11.28
N GLY A 113 -29.73 -13.69 -11.24
CA GLY A 113 -28.37 -14.13 -11.58
C GLY A 113 -27.31 -13.77 -10.53
N GLU A 114 -27.72 -13.39 -9.32
CA GLU A 114 -26.81 -12.98 -8.24
C GLU A 114 -27.26 -13.52 -6.87
N CYS A 115 -26.29 -13.99 -6.09
CA CYS A 115 -26.45 -14.35 -4.68
C CYS A 115 -25.55 -13.47 -3.80
N VAL A 116 -26.11 -12.93 -2.73
CA VAL A 116 -25.39 -12.08 -1.77
C VAL A 116 -25.63 -12.59 -0.36
N VAL A 117 -24.55 -12.91 0.35
CA VAL A 117 -24.55 -13.20 1.79
C VAL A 117 -23.82 -12.11 2.52
N GLN A 118 -24.40 -11.59 3.59
CA GLN A 118 -23.75 -10.63 4.47
C GLN A 118 -23.49 -11.26 5.82
N VAL A 119 -22.28 -11.06 6.33
CA VAL A 119 -21.89 -11.35 7.71
C VAL A 119 -21.45 -10.06 8.40
N SER A 120 -21.69 -9.92 9.69
CA SER A 120 -21.28 -8.73 10.44
C SER A 120 -20.95 -9.03 11.89
N CYS A 121 -20.07 -8.22 12.48
CA CYS A 121 -19.83 -8.22 13.92
C CYS A 121 -19.60 -6.79 14.44
N GLU A 122 -19.72 -6.63 15.76
CA GLU A 122 -19.20 -5.48 16.49
C GLU A 122 -17.87 -5.88 17.13
N VAL A 123 -16.83 -5.10 16.86
CA VAL A 123 -15.47 -5.34 17.36
C VAL A 123 -15.40 -5.01 18.84
N LYS A 124 -14.90 -5.93 19.68
CA LYS A 124 -14.82 -5.72 21.12
C LYS A 124 -13.64 -4.84 21.50
N GLY A 125 -12.58 -4.89 20.71
CA GLY A 125 -11.33 -4.21 21.03
C GLY A 125 -10.63 -4.86 22.21
N ASP A 126 -10.75 -6.18 22.34
CA ASP A 126 -10.08 -6.97 23.37
C ASP A 126 -9.57 -8.26 22.73
N PHE A 127 -8.26 -8.48 22.84
CA PHE A 127 -7.66 -9.73 22.43
C PHE A 127 -6.73 -10.27 23.51
N ARG A 128 -7.07 -11.46 24.02
CA ARG A 128 -6.30 -12.19 25.06
C ARG A 128 -5.98 -11.31 26.29
N GLY A 129 -6.92 -10.46 26.69
CA GLY A 129 -6.79 -9.57 27.85
C GLY A 129 -6.08 -8.25 27.56
N SER A 130 -5.53 -8.06 26.35
CA SER A 130 -4.99 -6.77 25.91
C SER A 130 -6.10 -5.89 25.34
N GLN A 131 -6.20 -4.66 25.83
CA GLN A 131 -7.24 -3.71 25.44
C GLN A 131 -6.81 -2.85 24.25
N TYR A 132 -7.69 -2.76 23.26
CA TYR A 132 -7.59 -1.94 22.06
C TYR A 132 -8.81 -1.01 22.01
N PRO A 133 -8.90 -0.04 22.93
CA PRO A 133 -10.12 0.74 23.17
C PRO A 133 -10.62 1.51 21.96
N LYS A 134 -9.76 1.74 20.97
CA LYS A 134 -10.08 2.47 19.76
C LYS A 134 -10.69 1.63 18.63
N LEU A 135 -10.57 0.31 18.70
CA LEU A 135 -11.30 -0.63 17.84
C LEU A 135 -12.70 -0.93 18.40
N LYS A 136 -12.89 -0.72 19.71
CA LYS A 136 -14.14 -1.04 20.40
C LYS A 136 -15.35 -0.34 19.78
N GLY A 137 -16.37 -1.12 19.44
CA GLY A 137 -17.61 -0.63 18.85
C GLY A 137 -17.53 -0.33 17.36
N LEU A 138 -16.39 -0.56 16.71
CA LEU A 138 -16.31 -0.56 15.25
C LEU A 138 -17.26 -1.65 14.72
N ARG A 139 -18.09 -1.31 13.74
CA ARG A 139 -18.93 -2.29 13.05
C ARG A 139 -18.22 -2.75 11.77
N LEU A 140 -17.98 -4.05 11.66
CA LEU A 140 -17.46 -4.68 10.45
C LEU A 140 -18.60 -5.44 9.76
N GLU A 141 -18.85 -5.11 8.50
CA GLU A 141 -19.84 -5.79 7.65
C GLU A 141 -19.13 -6.32 6.40
N LYS A 142 -19.26 -7.60 6.12
CA LYS A 142 -18.65 -8.26 4.97
C LYS A 142 -19.73 -8.88 4.11
N SER A 143 -19.77 -8.50 2.84
CA SER A 143 -20.73 -9.02 1.87
C SER A 143 -20.01 -9.84 0.81
N TYR A 144 -20.48 -11.07 0.63
CA TYR A 144 -20.00 -12.04 -0.34
C TYR A 144 -21.01 -12.13 -1.48
N THR A 145 -20.55 -11.80 -2.69
CA THR A 145 -21.40 -11.80 -3.88
C THR A 145 -20.85 -12.77 -4.91
N LEU A 146 -21.72 -13.68 -5.37
CA LEU A 146 -21.45 -14.59 -6.47
C LEU A 146 -22.49 -14.38 -7.57
N ARG A 147 -22.06 -14.46 -8.83
CA ARG A 147 -22.90 -14.23 -10.01
C ARG A 147 -22.85 -15.42 -10.96
N ASP A 148 -23.92 -15.63 -11.72
CA ASP A 148 -24.00 -16.71 -12.71
C ASP A 148 -23.02 -16.53 -13.88
N GLY A 149 -22.73 -15.29 -14.28
CA GLY A 149 -21.85 -14.96 -15.40
C GLY A 149 -20.39 -14.70 -15.04
N SER A 150 -20.01 -14.73 -13.76
CA SER A 150 -18.65 -14.38 -13.30
C SER A 150 -18.02 -15.50 -12.48
N PRO A 151 -16.73 -15.83 -12.68
CA PRO A 151 -16.06 -16.86 -11.87
C PRO A 151 -15.66 -16.33 -10.49
N ALA A 152 -15.68 -15.02 -10.29
CA ALA A 152 -15.12 -14.36 -9.13
C ALA A 152 -16.09 -14.35 -7.95
N LEU A 153 -15.55 -14.62 -6.76
CA LEU A 153 -16.18 -14.21 -5.51
C LEU A 153 -15.82 -12.75 -5.24
N GLU A 154 -16.80 -11.86 -5.24
CA GLU A 154 -16.64 -10.48 -4.79
C GLU A 154 -16.87 -10.41 -3.28
N THR A 155 -15.91 -9.85 -2.55
CA THR A 155 -16.00 -9.61 -1.11
C THR A 155 -15.87 -8.12 -0.86
N ARG A 156 -16.92 -7.51 -0.30
CA ARG A 156 -16.89 -6.11 0.16
C ARG A 156 -16.83 -6.08 1.67
N VAL A 157 -15.81 -5.44 2.22
CA VAL A 157 -15.64 -5.24 3.66
C VAL A 157 -15.88 -3.78 3.96
N LYS A 158 -16.89 -3.50 4.78
CA LYS A 158 -17.26 -2.17 5.23
C LYS A 158 -16.93 -2.04 6.72
N LEU A 159 -16.10 -1.06 7.05
CA LEU A 159 -15.78 -0.68 8.42
C LEU A 159 -16.51 0.61 8.74
N THR A 160 -17.27 0.63 9.83
CA THR A 160 -18.04 1.81 10.26
C THR A 160 -17.67 2.20 11.68
N ALA A 161 -17.26 3.45 11.86
CA ALA A 161 -16.92 4.01 13.15
C ALA A 161 -18.15 4.08 14.08
N PRO A 162 -17.96 3.99 15.41
CA PRO A 162 -19.02 4.31 16.36
C PRO A 162 -19.61 5.71 16.11
N VAL A 163 -20.91 5.89 16.37
CA VAL A 163 -21.62 7.16 16.11
C VAL A 163 -21.05 8.34 16.92
N LYS A 164 -20.40 8.06 18.05
CA LYS A 164 -19.87 9.10 18.96
C LYS A 164 -18.36 9.29 18.89
N ASN A 165 -17.62 8.33 18.34
CA ASN A 165 -16.16 8.31 18.40
C ASN A 165 -15.59 8.08 17.01
N SER A 166 -14.59 8.86 16.62
CA SER A 166 -13.78 8.54 15.45
C SER A 166 -12.85 7.36 15.71
N THR A 167 -12.40 6.72 14.64
CA THR A 167 -11.47 5.60 14.70
C THR A 167 -10.44 5.67 13.58
N LEU A 168 -9.28 5.07 13.82
CA LEU A 168 -8.16 4.92 12.91
C LEU A 168 -7.83 3.45 12.84
N VAL A 169 -8.00 2.87 11.66
CA VAL A 169 -8.04 1.43 11.48
C VAL A 169 -6.95 0.98 10.52
N ASP A 170 -6.25 -0.09 10.89
CA ASP A 170 -5.16 -0.72 10.16
C ASP A 170 -5.54 -2.13 9.71
N TYR A 171 -6.60 -2.21 8.91
CA TYR A 171 -7.20 -3.47 8.45
C TYR A 171 -6.29 -4.23 7.46
N TRP A 172 -6.25 -5.56 7.57
CA TRP A 172 -5.79 -6.44 6.49
C TRP A 172 -6.74 -7.62 6.34
N LEU A 173 -6.70 -8.23 5.16
CA LEU A 173 -7.47 -9.42 4.83
C LEU A 173 -6.51 -10.58 4.53
N GLN A 174 -6.69 -11.72 5.19
CA GLN A 174 -5.84 -12.91 5.02
C GLN A 174 -6.57 -14.01 4.22
N ASN A 175 -5.84 -14.67 3.33
CA ASN A 175 -6.31 -15.83 2.56
C ASN A 175 -5.30 -16.97 2.70
N VAL A 176 -5.71 -18.08 3.32
CA VAL A 176 -4.92 -19.31 3.51
C VAL A 176 -5.59 -20.45 2.73
N PHE A 177 -4.90 -20.95 1.71
CA PHE A 177 -5.37 -22.06 0.87
C PHE A 177 -4.21 -22.78 0.19
N PHE A 178 -4.48 -23.98 -0.35
CA PHE A 178 -3.53 -24.78 -1.12
C PHE A 178 -4.03 -24.89 -2.56
N ALA A 179 -3.28 -24.33 -3.50
CA ALA A 179 -3.74 -24.15 -4.88
C ALA A 179 -4.02 -25.48 -5.61
N GLY A 180 -3.28 -26.54 -5.30
CA GLY A 180 -3.54 -27.91 -5.79
C GLY A 180 -4.42 -28.77 -4.85
N GLY A 181 -5.04 -28.17 -3.84
CA GLY A 181 -5.81 -28.84 -2.77
C GLY A 181 -4.96 -29.62 -1.74
N LYS A 182 -3.66 -29.70 -1.97
CA LYS A 182 -2.66 -30.16 -1.00
C LYS A 182 -1.46 -29.24 -1.07
N PHE A 183 -0.84 -29.05 0.07
CA PHE A 183 0.37 -28.25 0.15
C PHE A 183 1.54 -28.94 -0.54
N ASP A 184 2.23 -28.23 -1.43
CA ASP A 184 3.43 -28.74 -2.11
C ASP A 184 4.49 -27.63 -2.31
N PHE A 185 5.66 -27.83 -1.70
CA PHE A 185 6.80 -26.90 -1.76
C PHE A 185 7.36 -26.69 -3.18
N ASP A 186 7.21 -27.67 -4.06
CA ASP A 186 7.85 -27.68 -5.38
C ASP A 186 7.03 -26.95 -6.44
N CYS A 187 5.71 -26.86 -6.27
CA CYS A 187 4.84 -26.28 -7.28
C CYS A 187 3.99 -25.11 -6.79
N ASP A 188 3.74 -24.95 -5.48
CA ASP A 188 3.02 -23.78 -4.94
C ASP A 188 3.87 -22.52 -5.06
N THR A 189 3.46 -21.65 -6.00
CA THR A 189 4.22 -20.48 -6.42
C THR A 189 3.36 -19.23 -6.37
N SER A 190 3.83 -18.22 -5.65
CA SER A 190 3.16 -16.92 -5.56
C SER A 190 3.73 -15.89 -6.53
N PHE A 191 2.87 -15.03 -7.06
CA PHE A 191 3.19 -13.99 -8.05
C PHE A 191 2.64 -12.65 -7.58
N ARG A 192 3.46 -11.59 -7.67
CA ARG A 192 3.09 -10.24 -7.24
C ARG A 192 3.70 -9.17 -8.15
N PRO A 193 2.94 -8.12 -8.51
CA PRO A 193 3.41 -7.05 -9.40
C PRO A 193 4.36 -6.10 -8.66
N THR A 194 5.48 -5.72 -9.28
CA THR A 194 6.38 -4.68 -8.75
C THR A 194 6.97 -3.81 -9.86
N VAL A 195 7.56 -2.68 -9.45
CA VAL A 195 8.42 -1.88 -10.33
C VAL A 195 9.67 -2.62 -10.82
N ARG A 196 10.00 -3.80 -10.29
CA ARG A 196 11.14 -4.61 -10.72
C ARG A 196 10.72 -5.75 -11.65
N GLY A 197 9.47 -5.78 -12.11
CA GLY A 197 8.83 -6.92 -12.75
C GLY A 197 8.04 -7.77 -11.75
N VAL A 198 7.49 -8.89 -12.20
CA VAL A 198 6.70 -9.78 -11.35
C VAL A 198 7.63 -10.54 -10.42
N ARG A 199 7.42 -10.39 -9.10
CA ARG A 199 8.17 -11.14 -8.11
C ARG A 199 7.53 -12.49 -7.90
N VAL A 200 8.34 -13.53 -8.10
CA VAL A 200 7.97 -14.92 -7.87
C VAL A 200 8.52 -15.35 -6.52
N LYS A 201 7.68 -15.96 -5.69
CA LYS A 201 8.13 -16.54 -4.42
C LYS A 201 7.65 -17.97 -4.28
N THR A 202 8.63 -18.84 -4.01
CA THR A 202 8.45 -20.22 -3.55
C THR A 202 9.13 -20.38 -2.18
N ASP A 203 8.77 -21.39 -1.41
CA ASP A 203 9.31 -21.58 -0.06
C ASP A 203 10.78 -22.00 -0.02
N ARG A 204 11.33 -22.49 -1.13
CA ARG A 204 12.73 -22.91 -1.23
C ARG A 204 13.68 -21.78 -1.62
N LYS A 205 13.17 -20.65 -2.09
CA LYS A 205 13.98 -19.52 -2.58
C LYS A 205 13.69 -18.28 -1.75
N THR A 206 14.57 -17.97 -0.81
CA THR A 206 14.67 -16.62 -0.26
C THR A 206 15.41 -15.76 -1.29
N GLY A 207 14.72 -14.85 -1.95
CA GLY A 207 15.37 -13.93 -2.90
C GLY A 207 16.50 -13.13 -2.25
N PHE A 208 17.48 -12.71 -3.04
CA PHE A 208 18.65 -11.97 -2.58
C PHE A 208 18.36 -10.50 -2.19
N THR A 209 17.14 -10.00 -2.42
CA THR A 209 16.80 -8.55 -2.39
C THR A 209 16.02 -8.05 -1.17
N GLY A 210 16.18 -8.68 0.00
CA GLY A 210 15.54 -8.25 1.25
C GLY A 210 14.26 -9.05 1.59
N PRO A 211 13.37 -8.54 2.48
CA PRO A 211 12.19 -9.28 2.90
C PRO A 211 11.13 -9.33 1.79
N GLU A 212 11.31 -10.23 0.82
CA GLU A 212 10.38 -10.52 -0.30
C GLU A 212 8.99 -11.00 0.18
N ASP A 213 8.82 -11.18 1.48
CA ASP A 213 7.55 -11.46 2.14
C ASP A 213 6.68 -10.20 2.16
N PHE A 214 7.26 -9.03 2.40
CA PHE A 214 6.60 -7.73 2.55
C PHE A 214 6.91 -6.82 1.38
N LEU A 215 6.13 -6.96 0.31
CA LEU A 215 6.39 -6.29 -0.95
C LEU A 215 5.78 -4.88 -0.95
N ARG A 216 6.66 -3.87 -0.91
CA ARG A 216 6.28 -2.45 -0.79
C ARG A 216 6.41 -1.68 -2.09
N ASP A 217 7.11 -2.22 -3.08
CA ASP A 217 7.37 -1.60 -4.38
C ASP A 217 6.39 -2.07 -5.46
N PHE A 218 5.18 -2.45 -5.05
CA PHE A 218 4.10 -2.87 -5.93
C PHE A 218 3.62 -1.71 -6.82
N ASN A 219 3.22 -2.04 -8.04
CA ASN A 219 2.70 -1.11 -9.04
C ASN A 219 1.30 -1.46 -9.53
N ASP A 220 0.68 -2.50 -8.98
CA ASP A 220 -0.69 -2.92 -9.29
C ASP A 220 -1.35 -3.63 -8.09
N GLY A 221 -2.68 -3.79 -8.13
CA GLY A 221 -3.53 -4.24 -7.03
C GLY A 221 -3.84 -5.74 -7.03
N TRP A 222 -2.86 -6.62 -7.21
CA TRP A 222 -3.11 -8.06 -7.26
C TRP A 222 -2.02 -8.94 -6.63
N LEU A 223 -2.43 -10.14 -6.23
CA LEU A 223 -1.59 -11.23 -5.73
C LEU A 223 -2.08 -12.53 -6.37
N ALA A 224 -1.22 -13.52 -6.58
CA ALA A 224 -1.67 -14.84 -6.99
C ALA A 224 -0.88 -15.95 -6.32
N LEU A 225 -1.50 -17.13 -6.21
CA LEU A 225 -0.87 -18.38 -5.83
C LEU A 225 -1.37 -19.47 -6.80
N LEU A 226 -0.44 -20.09 -7.50
CA LEU A 226 -0.70 -21.21 -8.40
C LEU A 226 0.03 -22.45 -7.91
N ASP A 227 -0.61 -23.60 -8.08
CA ASP A 227 0.09 -24.87 -8.22
C ASP A 227 0.55 -24.96 -9.68
N THR A 228 1.85 -24.77 -9.91
CA THR A 228 2.44 -24.77 -11.26
C THR A 228 2.43 -26.14 -11.94
N LYS A 229 2.17 -27.23 -11.20
CA LYS A 229 2.04 -28.58 -11.77
C LYS A 229 0.65 -28.78 -12.38
N THR A 230 -0.39 -28.40 -11.65
CA THR A 230 -1.77 -28.46 -12.16
C THR A 230 -2.17 -27.22 -12.96
N LYS A 231 -1.34 -26.17 -12.92
CA LYS A 231 -1.58 -24.87 -13.55
C LYS A 231 -2.88 -24.22 -13.07
N SER A 232 -3.20 -24.41 -11.79
CA SER A 232 -4.45 -23.92 -11.20
C SER A 232 -4.19 -23.21 -9.88
N GLY A 233 -5.11 -22.34 -9.49
CA GLY A 233 -4.99 -21.60 -8.24
C GLY A 233 -5.92 -20.39 -8.19
N LEU A 234 -5.59 -19.43 -7.34
CA LEU A 234 -6.41 -18.23 -7.13
C LEU A 234 -5.59 -16.96 -7.33
N VAL A 235 -6.27 -15.96 -7.88
CA VAL A 235 -5.83 -14.56 -7.95
C VAL A 235 -6.69 -13.73 -7.03
N VAL A 236 -6.04 -12.89 -6.22
CA VAL A 236 -6.68 -11.90 -5.36
C VAL A 236 -6.51 -10.53 -6.02
N LEU A 237 -7.61 -9.88 -6.38
CA LEU A 237 -7.63 -8.53 -6.95
C LEU A 237 -8.21 -7.56 -5.92
N THR A 238 -7.64 -6.36 -5.83
CA THR A 238 -8.12 -5.27 -4.98
C THR A 238 -7.76 -3.92 -5.61
N ASP A 239 -8.34 -2.83 -5.09
CA ASP A 239 -7.98 -1.49 -5.56
C ASP A 239 -6.54 -1.14 -5.15
N TYR A 240 -5.72 -0.83 -6.14
CA TYR A 240 -4.35 -0.34 -5.96
C TYR A 240 -4.26 0.82 -4.96
N ASN A 241 -5.25 1.71 -4.97
CA ASN A 241 -5.24 2.92 -4.15
C ASN A 241 -5.52 2.66 -2.66
N ASP A 242 -6.02 1.48 -2.31
CA ASP A 242 -6.26 1.11 -0.91
C ASP A 242 -5.10 0.33 -0.29
N LEU A 243 -4.11 -0.10 -1.07
CA LEU A 243 -3.03 -0.97 -0.60
C LEU A 243 -1.90 -0.20 0.08
N ARG A 244 -1.41 -0.72 1.21
CA ARG A 244 -0.17 -0.27 1.84
C ARG A 244 1.02 -1.11 1.39
N PHE A 245 0.83 -2.42 1.31
CA PHE A 245 1.80 -3.39 0.78
C PHE A 245 1.12 -4.73 0.49
N LEU A 246 1.85 -5.60 -0.18
CA LEU A 246 1.42 -6.95 -0.53
C LEU A 246 2.23 -7.96 0.29
N TYR A 247 1.57 -8.73 1.15
CA TYR A 247 2.24 -9.72 1.99
C TYR A 247 1.93 -11.15 1.55
N VAL A 248 2.97 -12.00 1.56
CA VAL A 248 2.86 -13.44 1.37
C VAL A 248 3.70 -14.15 2.40
N CYS A 249 3.05 -14.94 3.27
CA CYS A 249 3.74 -15.92 4.09
C CYS A 249 3.95 -17.19 3.25
N GLY A 250 5.22 -17.55 3.04
CA GLY A 250 5.55 -18.76 2.31
C GLY A 250 5.07 -20.01 3.04
N SER A 251 5.51 -20.16 4.29
CA SER A 251 5.22 -21.34 5.14
C SER A 251 3.74 -21.52 5.47
N SER A 252 2.96 -20.44 5.50
CA SER A 252 1.50 -20.48 5.75
C SER A 252 0.66 -20.31 4.48
N ARG A 253 1.29 -20.15 3.31
CA ARG A 253 0.63 -19.95 2.00
C ARG A 253 -0.43 -18.87 2.01
N THR A 254 -0.09 -17.74 2.62
CA THR A 254 -1.02 -16.64 2.71
C THR A 254 -0.90 -15.71 1.52
N LEU A 255 -2.03 -15.24 0.99
CA LEU A 255 -2.11 -14.06 0.14
C LEU A 255 -2.81 -12.95 0.90
N GLU A 256 -2.09 -11.88 1.25
CA GLU A 256 -2.59 -10.86 2.16
C GLU A 256 -2.45 -9.45 1.55
N PRO A 257 -3.54 -8.89 0.97
CA PRO A 257 -3.61 -7.47 0.71
C PRO A 257 -3.65 -6.73 2.05
N MET A 258 -2.62 -5.92 2.32
CA MET A 258 -2.52 -5.10 3.51
C MET A 258 -2.95 -3.69 3.16
N PHE A 259 -4.01 -3.18 3.78
CA PHE A 259 -4.59 -1.91 3.38
C PHE A 259 -3.93 -0.72 4.07
N GLU A 260 -4.00 0.43 3.41
CA GLU A 260 -3.65 1.71 3.98
C GLU A 260 -4.51 2.01 5.19
N MET A 261 -3.87 2.63 6.18
CA MET A 261 -4.55 3.05 7.38
C MET A 261 -5.70 4.01 7.02
N ALA A 262 -6.82 3.88 7.72
CA ALA A 262 -8.03 4.63 7.45
C ALA A 262 -8.47 5.41 8.68
N TYR A 263 -8.48 6.74 8.58
CA TYR A 263 -9.21 7.57 9.52
C TYR A 263 -10.70 7.56 9.15
N LEU A 264 -11.54 7.26 10.13
CA LEU A 264 -13.00 7.26 10.05
C LEU A 264 -13.55 8.25 11.09
N PRO A 265 -14.11 9.39 10.66
CA PRO A 265 -14.93 10.24 11.53
C PRO A 265 -16.05 9.43 12.19
N ALA A 266 -16.58 9.94 13.30
CA ALA A 266 -17.69 9.29 14.01
C ALA A 266 -18.87 9.00 13.06
N GLY A 267 -19.35 7.75 13.06
CA GLY A 267 -20.40 7.26 12.16
C GLY A 267 -20.05 7.14 10.67
N ALA A 268 -18.84 7.51 10.26
CA ALA A 268 -18.39 7.35 8.87
C ALA A 268 -17.98 5.90 8.59
N SER A 269 -18.01 5.53 7.30
CA SER A 269 -17.59 4.21 6.84
C SER A 269 -16.48 4.29 5.79
N ARG A 270 -15.72 3.22 5.67
CA ARG A 270 -14.85 2.93 4.51
C ARG A 270 -15.12 1.52 4.03
N GLU A 271 -15.10 1.34 2.72
CA GLU A 271 -15.27 0.05 2.07
C GLU A 271 -13.98 -0.35 1.35
N TYR A 272 -13.67 -1.65 1.43
CA TYR A 272 -12.62 -2.32 0.68
C TYR A 272 -13.25 -3.43 -0.15
N THR A 273 -12.88 -3.54 -1.42
CA THR A 273 -13.38 -4.59 -2.30
C THR A 273 -12.24 -5.51 -2.71
N VAL A 274 -12.40 -6.79 -2.42
CA VAL A 274 -11.48 -7.85 -2.79
C VAL A 274 -12.20 -8.87 -3.65
N TYR A 275 -11.59 -9.29 -4.74
CA TYR A 275 -12.09 -10.36 -5.59
C TYR A 275 -11.18 -11.57 -5.51
N ILE A 276 -11.77 -12.74 -5.29
CA ILE A 276 -11.08 -14.02 -5.41
C ILE A 276 -11.47 -14.62 -6.75
N VAL A 277 -10.50 -14.78 -7.66
CA VAL A 277 -10.72 -15.25 -9.03
C VAL A 277 -9.99 -16.58 -9.22
N PRO A 278 -10.68 -17.68 -9.51
CA PRO A 278 -10.04 -18.94 -9.85
C PRO A 278 -9.37 -18.86 -11.23
N VAL A 279 -8.21 -19.49 -11.36
CA VAL A 279 -7.43 -19.58 -12.60
C VAL A 279 -7.10 -21.03 -12.88
N ALA A 280 -7.22 -21.44 -14.15
CA ALA A 280 -6.76 -22.74 -14.63
C ALA A 280 -6.01 -22.59 -15.97
N GLY A 281 -5.01 -23.44 -16.17
CA GLY A 281 -4.26 -23.57 -17.41
C GLY A 281 -3.16 -22.53 -17.65
N LEU A 282 -2.79 -21.72 -16.65
CA LEU A 282 -1.67 -20.76 -16.73
C LEU A 282 -0.42 -21.26 -15.98
N ASP A 283 0.75 -21.09 -16.58
CA ASP A 283 2.03 -21.45 -15.96
C ASP A 283 2.55 -20.40 -14.98
N ASN A 284 2.24 -19.14 -15.25
CA ASN A 284 2.62 -17.98 -14.46
C ASN A 284 1.55 -16.89 -14.64
N ILE A 285 1.64 -15.86 -13.80
CA ILE A 285 0.78 -14.68 -13.90
C ILE A 285 1.68 -13.46 -13.92
N VAL A 286 1.49 -12.63 -14.93
CA VAL A 286 2.27 -11.40 -15.14
C VAL A 286 1.41 -10.15 -15.16
N ALA A 287 0.11 -10.32 -15.38
CA ALA A 287 -0.88 -9.27 -15.23
C ALA A 287 -2.21 -9.90 -14.81
N ALA A 288 -2.89 -9.24 -13.88
CA ALA A 288 -4.25 -9.60 -13.51
C ALA A 288 -5.08 -8.32 -13.33
N THR A 289 -6.18 -8.23 -14.06
CA THR A 289 -7.09 -7.08 -14.07
C THR A 289 -8.52 -7.58 -13.86
N PRO A 290 -9.52 -6.70 -13.69
CA PRO A 290 -10.92 -7.13 -13.73
C PRO A 290 -11.37 -7.80 -15.03
N ASP A 291 -10.63 -7.60 -16.13
CA ASP A 291 -11.06 -8.04 -17.46
C ASP A 291 -10.33 -9.33 -17.89
N TYR A 292 -9.04 -9.45 -17.61
CA TYR A 292 -8.22 -10.59 -18.02
C TYR A 292 -7.12 -10.92 -17.01
N ILE A 293 -6.61 -12.17 -17.09
CA ILE A 293 -5.41 -12.63 -16.40
C ILE A 293 -4.48 -13.20 -17.47
N ALA A 294 -3.22 -12.77 -17.47
CA ALA A 294 -2.23 -13.14 -18.48
C ALA A 294 -0.98 -13.73 -17.84
N GLY A 295 -0.49 -14.81 -18.45
CA GLY A 295 0.87 -15.31 -18.30
C GLY A 295 1.63 -15.16 -19.63
N TYR A 296 2.95 -15.27 -19.61
CA TYR A 296 3.74 -15.37 -20.83
C TYR A 296 4.94 -16.31 -20.71
N ARG A 297 5.43 -16.73 -21.87
CA ARG A 297 6.74 -17.37 -22.05
C ARG A 297 7.50 -16.60 -23.11
N MET A 298 8.81 -16.48 -22.93
CA MET A 298 9.66 -15.75 -23.85
C MET A 298 10.98 -16.48 -24.06
N GLU A 299 11.45 -16.46 -25.30
CA GLU A 299 12.73 -17.00 -25.75
C GLU A 299 13.50 -15.88 -26.45
N SER A 300 14.80 -15.78 -26.18
CA SER A 300 15.71 -14.79 -26.74
C SER A 300 16.99 -15.48 -27.21
N ASP A 301 17.55 -15.03 -28.33
CA ASP A 301 18.86 -15.47 -28.82
C ASP A 301 20.03 -14.69 -28.20
N ASN A 302 19.74 -13.76 -27.26
CA ASN A 302 20.68 -12.82 -26.66
C ASN A 302 21.45 -11.96 -27.68
N LYS A 303 20.93 -11.84 -28.91
CA LYS A 303 21.46 -11.02 -30.02
C LYS A 303 20.39 -10.07 -30.58
N GLY A 304 19.21 -10.05 -29.97
CA GLY A 304 18.14 -9.12 -30.29
C GLY A 304 16.96 -9.72 -31.04
N ALA A 305 16.91 -11.05 -31.22
CA ALA A 305 15.76 -11.73 -31.80
C ALA A 305 15.16 -12.77 -30.85
N GLY A 306 13.86 -13.02 -31.00
CA GLY A 306 13.19 -13.98 -30.15
C GLY A 306 11.69 -14.13 -30.43
N LYS A 307 11.02 -14.85 -29.51
CA LYS A 307 9.58 -15.11 -29.54
C LYS A 307 8.98 -14.84 -28.16
N VAL A 308 7.84 -14.18 -28.14
CA VAL A 308 7.00 -14.02 -26.94
C VAL A 308 5.64 -14.67 -27.19
N GLU A 309 5.16 -15.45 -26.23
CA GLU A 309 3.87 -16.12 -26.25
C GLU A 309 3.08 -15.76 -24.99
N PHE A 310 1.89 -15.20 -25.18
CA PHE A 310 0.95 -14.89 -24.11
C PHE A 310 -0.14 -15.95 -24.03
N ASN A 311 -0.44 -16.36 -22.81
CA ASN A 311 -1.61 -17.18 -22.48
C ASN A 311 -2.56 -16.34 -21.64
N VAL A 312 -3.80 -16.19 -22.09
CA VAL A 312 -4.78 -15.31 -21.45
C VAL A 312 -6.06 -16.07 -21.14
N VAL A 313 -6.59 -15.86 -19.93
CA VAL A 313 -7.93 -16.26 -19.49
C VAL A 313 -8.72 -15.03 -19.07
N ARG A 314 -10.05 -15.16 -18.99
CA ARG A 314 -10.89 -14.09 -18.46
C ARG A 314 -10.67 -13.95 -16.97
N SER A 315 -10.91 -12.76 -16.46
CA SER A 315 -10.98 -12.51 -15.02
C SER A 315 -12.45 -12.53 -14.57
N MET A 316 -12.90 -11.50 -13.86
CA MET A 316 -14.26 -11.39 -13.34
C MET A 316 -15.29 -10.92 -14.39
N ARG A 317 -14.89 -10.18 -15.42
CA ARG A 317 -15.79 -9.62 -16.46
C ARG A 317 -15.73 -10.41 -17.75
N LEU A 318 -16.81 -10.34 -18.53
CA LEU A 318 -16.84 -10.82 -19.90
C LEU A 318 -16.10 -9.84 -20.81
N VAL A 319 -15.16 -10.37 -21.59
CA VAL A 319 -14.37 -9.62 -22.57
C VAL A 319 -14.60 -10.23 -23.94
N THR A 320 -15.11 -9.43 -24.87
CA THR A 320 -15.35 -9.87 -26.25
C THR A 320 -14.08 -9.79 -27.08
N ASN A 321 -13.23 -8.78 -26.85
CA ASN A 321 -11.97 -8.61 -27.56
C ASN A 321 -10.88 -8.10 -26.61
N LEU A 322 -9.67 -8.63 -26.72
CA LEU A 322 -8.47 -8.11 -26.07
C LEU A 322 -7.35 -7.98 -27.09
N ALA A 323 -6.69 -6.83 -27.11
CA ALA A 323 -5.49 -6.58 -27.90
C ALA A 323 -4.31 -6.26 -26.99
N LEU A 324 -3.23 -7.04 -27.07
CA LEU A 324 -1.97 -6.80 -26.37
C LEU A 324 -0.97 -6.21 -27.35
N ASN A 325 -0.64 -4.93 -27.20
CA ASN A 325 0.43 -4.28 -27.98
C ASN A 325 1.75 -4.44 -27.21
N VAL A 326 2.71 -5.13 -27.82
CA VAL A 326 3.92 -5.58 -27.12
C VAL A 326 5.13 -4.83 -27.65
N THR A 327 5.90 -4.22 -26.74
CA THR A 327 7.17 -3.55 -27.02
C THR A 327 8.26 -4.14 -26.13
N ILE A 328 9.46 -4.31 -26.67
CA ILE A 328 10.59 -4.97 -26.00
C ILE A 328 11.83 -4.08 -26.12
N GLY A 329 12.47 -3.77 -25.00
CA GLY A 329 13.75 -3.05 -24.96
C GLY A 329 14.76 -3.75 -24.06
N THR A 330 16.01 -3.27 -24.03
CA THR A 330 16.99 -3.77 -23.05
C THR A 330 16.75 -3.11 -21.68
N ALA A 331 17.27 -3.71 -20.61
CA ALA A 331 17.21 -3.08 -19.29
C ALA A 331 17.89 -1.69 -19.22
N ASP A 332 18.94 -1.45 -20.02
CA ASP A 332 19.62 -0.14 -20.11
C ASP A 332 18.85 0.89 -20.92
N LYS A 333 18.09 0.44 -21.92
CA LYS A 333 17.32 1.29 -22.82
C LYS A 333 15.95 0.67 -23.10
N PRO A 334 15.04 0.68 -22.11
CA PRO A 334 13.72 0.06 -22.23
C PRO A 334 12.81 0.82 -23.20
N SER A 335 13.04 2.12 -23.37
CA SER A 335 12.21 2.98 -24.23
C SER A 335 13.05 3.92 -25.12
N PRO A 336 12.66 4.13 -26.40
CA PRO A 336 11.66 3.34 -27.12
C PRO A 336 12.21 1.95 -27.46
N GLY A 337 11.47 0.89 -27.11
CA GLY A 337 11.81 -0.48 -27.51
C GLY A 337 11.38 -0.82 -28.95
N VAL A 338 11.59 -2.07 -29.35
CA VAL A 338 11.09 -2.63 -30.63
C VAL A 338 9.69 -3.20 -30.45
N SER A 339 8.82 -3.00 -31.44
CA SER A 339 7.48 -3.58 -31.42
C SER A 339 7.52 -5.06 -31.83
N ALA A 340 6.92 -5.92 -31.02
CA ALA A 340 6.59 -7.30 -31.40
C ALA A 340 5.20 -7.41 -32.06
N GLY A 341 4.49 -6.28 -32.22
CA GLY A 341 3.16 -6.23 -32.81
C GLY A 341 2.02 -6.33 -31.80
N THR A 342 0.82 -6.59 -32.33
CA THR A 342 -0.43 -6.67 -31.56
C THR A 342 -0.97 -8.09 -31.57
N LEU A 343 -1.10 -8.70 -30.39
CA LEU A 343 -1.74 -10.01 -30.23
C LEU A 343 -3.22 -9.82 -29.94
N ALA A 344 -4.08 -10.31 -30.84
CA ALA A 344 -5.53 -10.23 -30.72
C ALA A 344 -6.14 -11.54 -30.19
N PHE A 345 -7.04 -11.40 -29.22
CA PHE A 345 -7.78 -12.48 -28.59
C PHE A 345 -9.27 -12.17 -28.67
N ASP A 346 -10.04 -13.13 -29.14
CA ASP A 346 -11.48 -13.00 -29.34
C ASP A 346 -12.21 -13.89 -28.35
N LYS A 347 -13.23 -13.35 -27.69
CA LYS A 347 -14.12 -14.06 -26.75
C LYS A 347 -13.32 -14.84 -25.69
N ILE A 348 -12.49 -14.12 -24.93
CA ILE A 348 -11.72 -14.75 -23.86
C ILE A 348 -12.68 -15.35 -22.83
N GLY A 349 -12.49 -16.63 -22.52
CA GLY A 349 -13.28 -17.40 -21.57
C GLY A 349 -12.43 -17.92 -20.41
N ASP A 350 -12.93 -18.94 -19.73
CA ASP A 350 -12.24 -19.59 -18.61
C ASP A 350 -11.06 -20.47 -19.02
N GLU A 351 -11.01 -20.84 -20.30
CA GLU A 351 -9.94 -21.63 -20.90
C GLU A 351 -8.85 -20.72 -21.48
N PRO A 352 -7.56 -21.05 -21.32
CA PRO A 352 -6.47 -20.25 -21.86
C PRO A 352 -6.52 -20.14 -23.38
N GLN A 353 -6.34 -18.92 -23.88
CA GLN A 353 -6.04 -18.67 -25.28
C GLN A 353 -4.58 -18.25 -25.43
N ALA A 354 -3.85 -18.93 -26.31
CA ALA A 354 -2.45 -18.64 -26.62
C ALA A 354 -2.31 -17.80 -27.89
N ARG A 355 -1.45 -16.78 -27.86
CA ARG A 355 -1.00 -16.03 -29.05
C ARG A 355 0.48 -15.73 -28.93
N SER A 356 1.19 -15.72 -30.05
CA SER A 356 2.62 -15.44 -30.06
C SER A 356 3.01 -14.45 -31.14
N ALA A 357 4.12 -13.76 -30.89
CA ALA A 357 4.78 -12.87 -31.83
C ALA A 357 6.29 -13.09 -31.77
N THR A 358 6.94 -12.81 -32.89
CA THR A 358 8.40 -12.73 -32.98
C THR A 358 8.84 -11.27 -32.98
N PHE A 359 10.08 -11.03 -32.53
CA PHE A 359 10.68 -9.71 -32.53
C PHE A 359 12.14 -9.79 -32.99
N THR A 360 12.63 -8.68 -33.54
CA THR A 360 14.03 -8.50 -33.93
C THR A 360 14.49 -7.09 -33.58
N GLY A 361 15.78 -6.92 -33.30
CA GLY A 361 16.39 -5.62 -32.96
C GLY A 361 16.26 -5.19 -31.50
N ALA A 362 15.85 -6.06 -30.58
CA ALA A 362 15.66 -5.71 -29.16
C ALA A 362 16.97 -5.46 -28.39
N GLY A 363 18.10 -5.98 -28.88
CA GLY A 363 19.40 -5.98 -28.19
C GLY A 363 19.62 -7.23 -27.31
N PRO A 364 20.74 -7.28 -26.57
CA PRO A 364 21.05 -8.41 -25.69
C PRO A 364 20.18 -8.43 -24.43
N ASP A 365 20.10 -9.60 -23.80
CA ASP A 365 19.46 -9.80 -22.50
C ASP A 365 20.22 -9.04 -21.39
N PRO A 366 19.55 -8.63 -20.30
CA PRO A 366 18.13 -8.82 -19.99
C PRO A 366 17.21 -7.83 -20.72
N LEU A 367 15.97 -8.26 -20.97
CA LEU A 367 14.96 -7.52 -21.73
C LEU A 367 13.81 -7.05 -20.84
N ILE A 368 13.22 -5.92 -21.19
CA ILE A 368 12.01 -5.36 -20.57
C ILE A 368 10.86 -5.50 -21.55
N LEU A 369 9.84 -6.24 -21.12
CA LEU A 369 8.59 -6.42 -21.85
C LEU A 369 7.62 -5.33 -21.40
N GLN A 370 7.15 -4.49 -22.31
CA GLN A 370 6.15 -3.45 -22.04
C GLN A 370 4.89 -3.72 -22.84
N VAL A 371 3.74 -3.81 -22.17
CA VAL A 371 2.47 -4.18 -22.79
C VAL A 371 1.41 -3.12 -22.56
N VAL A 372 0.75 -2.71 -23.64
CA VAL A 372 -0.49 -1.93 -23.59
C VAL A 372 -1.64 -2.83 -24.00
N ALA A 373 -2.45 -3.20 -23.02
CA ALA A 373 -3.61 -4.07 -23.18
C ALA A 373 -4.88 -3.23 -23.36
N LYS A 374 -5.66 -3.50 -24.41
CA LYS A 374 -6.97 -2.89 -24.65
C LYS A 374 -8.03 -3.98 -24.61
N ALA A 375 -8.86 -3.97 -23.57
CA ALA A 375 -9.96 -4.91 -23.39
C ALA A 375 -11.29 -4.23 -23.74
N THR A 376 -12.15 -4.92 -24.49
CA THR A 376 -13.52 -4.47 -24.81
C THR A 376 -14.48 -5.57 -24.38
N GLY A 377 -15.48 -5.20 -23.58
CA GLY A 377 -16.55 -6.08 -23.11
C GLY A 377 -17.92 -5.54 -23.49
N THR A 378 -18.89 -5.63 -22.56
CA THR A 378 -20.24 -5.06 -22.74
C THR A 378 -20.31 -3.55 -22.48
N GLY A 379 -19.25 -2.96 -21.93
CA GLY A 379 -19.13 -1.53 -21.65
C GLY A 379 -18.02 -0.85 -22.45
N GLU A 380 -17.56 0.30 -21.96
CA GLU A 380 -16.44 1.05 -22.57
C GLU A 380 -15.15 0.23 -22.59
N ALA A 381 -14.34 0.45 -23.62
CA ALA A 381 -13.04 -0.18 -23.73
C ALA A 381 -12.08 0.32 -22.64
N VAL A 382 -11.44 -0.61 -21.94
CA VAL A 382 -10.48 -0.32 -20.86
C VAL A 382 -9.07 -0.51 -21.40
N THR A 383 -8.16 0.42 -21.08
CA THR A 383 -6.74 0.31 -21.40
C THR A 383 -5.92 0.12 -20.13
N ASN A 384 -5.19 -0.99 -20.06
CA ASN A 384 -4.29 -1.32 -18.96
C ASN A 384 -2.84 -1.38 -19.47
N ARG A 385 -1.87 -1.18 -18.58
CA ARG A 385 -0.44 -1.25 -18.88
C ARG A 385 0.24 -2.12 -17.83
N PHE A 386 1.15 -2.97 -18.28
CA PHE A 386 2.04 -3.70 -17.40
C PHE A 386 3.39 -3.87 -18.06
N GLU A 387 4.41 -4.09 -17.24
CA GLU A 387 5.76 -4.36 -17.68
C GLU A 387 6.36 -5.49 -16.85
N ASP A 388 7.28 -6.24 -17.46
CA ASP A 388 7.99 -7.32 -16.77
C ASP A 388 9.46 -7.41 -17.20
N TYR A 389 10.29 -7.91 -16.29
CA TYR A 389 11.72 -8.12 -16.50
C TYR A 389 11.97 -9.56 -16.96
N PHE A 390 12.44 -9.71 -18.19
CA PHE A 390 12.87 -10.99 -18.73
C PHE A 390 14.39 -11.15 -18.55
N ASN A 391 14.77 -12.14 -17.73
CA ASN A 391 16.17 -12.38 -17.41
C ASN A 391 17.02 -12.86 -18.61
N GLY A 392 16.48 -13.79 -19.41
CA GLY A 392 17.23 -14.41 -20.51
C GLY A 392 18.58 -14.98 -20.07
N ALA A 393 19.64 -14.66 -20.83
CA ALA A 393 21.02 -15.05 -20.57
C ALA A 393 21.70 -14.29 -19.41
N TYR A 394 21.01 -13.38 -18.73
CA TYR A 394 21.59 -12.60 -17.63
C TYR A 394 21.87 -13.49 -16.40
N GLN A 395 23.14 -13.61 -16.03
CA GLN A 395 23.61 -14.63 -15.08
C GLN A 395 23.27 -14.35 -13.60
N TRP A 396 22.92 -13.11 -13.24
CA TRP A 396 22.72 -12.72 -11.85
C TRP A 396 21.27 -12.92 -11.34
N GLY A 397 20.33 -13.28 -12.22
CA GLY A 397 18.95 -13.67 -11.83
C GLY A 397 17.90 -12.56 -11.94
N GLU A 398 16.78 -12.71 -11.21
CA GLU A 398 15.53 -11.91 -11.26
C GLU A 398 15.71 -10.41 -10.95
N ASN A 399 16.39 -9.68 -11.85
CA ASN A 399 16.56 -8.24 -11.84
C ASN A 399 17.42 -7.71 -10.68
N ILE A 400 18.69 -8.13 -10.61
CA ILE A 400 19.66 -7.71 -9.58
C ILE A 400 21.02 -7.34 -10.19
N GLN A 401 21.68 -6.32 -9.66
CA GLN A 401 23.04 -5.92 -10.04
C GLN A 401 24.11 -6.67 -9.24
N THR A 402 25.38 -6.44 -9.57
CA THR A 402 26.54 -7.05 -8.90
C THR A 402 26.74 -6.59 -7.45
N ASP A 403 26.08 -5.51 -7.03
CA ASP A 403 26.05 -5.07 -5.63
C ASP A 403 25.12 -5.92 -4.75
N MET A 404 24.38 -6.87 -5.36
CA MET A 404 23.42 -7.75 -4.71
C MET A 404 22.30 -6.98 -3.97
N ALA A 405 22.06 -5.71 -4.33
CA ALA A 405 21.09 -4.85 -3.65
C ALA A 405 20.23 -4.08 -4.64
N SER A 406 20.84 -3.50 -5.67
CA SER A 406 20.16 -2.64 -6.63
C SER A 406 19.54 -3.46 -7.76
N PRO A 407 18.33 -3.11 -8.23
CA PRO A 407 17.77 -3.77 -9.40
C PRO A 407 18.48 -3.33 -10.68
N ARG A 408 18.57 -4.22 -11.66
CA ARG A 408 19.12 -3.90 -12.99
C ARG A 408 18.21 -2.94 -13.76
N TYR A 409 16.91 -3.05 -13.53
CA TYR A 409 15.85 -2.20 -14.06
C TYR A 409 14.84 -1.86 -12.97
N LYS A 410 14.39 -0.60 -12.92
CA LYS A 410 13.33 -0.15 -12.04
C LYS A 410 12.33 0.66 -12.84
N GLY A 411 11.16 0.08 -13.03
CA GLY A 411 9.97 0.68 -13.60
C GLY A 411 9.35 1.76 -12.73
N VAL A 412 8.19 2.25 -13.17
CA VAL A 412 7.48 3.34 -12.51
C VAL A 412 6.37 2.79 -11.64
N ARG A 413 6.33 3.20 -10.37
CA ARG A 413 5.17 3.01 -9.51
C ARG A 413 4.22 4.20 -9.70
N PRO A 414 2.99 4.00 -10.21
CA PRO A 414 2.01 5.08 -10.26
C PRO A 414 1.75 5.65 -8.87
N PRO A 415 1.59 6.98 -8.70
CA PRO A 415 1.21 7.52 -7.41
C PRO A 415 -0.19 7.04 -7.02
N GLN A 416 -0.35 6.57 -5.79
CA GLN A 416 -1.65 6.18 -5.26
C GLN A 416 -2.51 7.42 -4.98
N GLN A 417 -3.81 7.29 -5.23
CA GLN A 417 -4.81 8.32 -4.93
C GLN A 417 -5.40 8.06 -3.55
N LEU A 418 -4.99 8.84 -2.55
CA LEU A 418 -5.49 8.70 -1.19
C LEU A 418 -6.97 9.10 -1.09
N ARG A 419 -7.80 8.18 -0.61
CA ARG A 419 -9.22 8.41 -0.27
C ARG A 419 -9.33 8.66 1.24
N LEU A 420 -9.57 9.91 1.62
CA LEU A 420 -9.54 10.34 3.02
C LEU A 420 -10.91 10.86 3.46
N ASN A 421 -11.45 10.29 4.53
CA ASN A 421 -12.63 10.80 5.20
C ASN A 421 -12.20 11.89 6.21
N LYS A 422 -12.16 13.15 5.78
CA LYS A 422 -11.79 14.26 6.68
C LYS A 422 -12.98 14.70 7.55
N PRO A 423 -12.75 15.28 8.75
CA PRO A 423 -13.80 15.97 9.49
C PRO A 423 -14.42 17.11 8.67
N LYS A 424 -15.71 17.39 8.90
CA LYS A 424 -16.41 18.50 8.23
C LYS A 424 -15.82 19.86 8.60
N GLU A 425 -15.39 20.00 9.85
CA GLU A 425 -14.73 21.21 10.35
C GLU A 425 -13.31 20.86 10.75
N ILE A 426 -12.35 21.60 10.19
CA ILE A 426 -10.93 21.45 10.47
C ILE A 426 -10.50 22.72 11.21
N ARG A 427 -10.55 22.67 12.55
CA ARG A 427 -10.18 23.79 13.42
C ARG A 427 -9.45 23.29 14.64
N ILE A 428 -8.32 23.92 14.95
CA ILE A 428 -7.60 23.68 16.20
C ILE A 428 -8.38 24.35 17.35
N PRO A 429 -8.98 23.58 18.28
CA PRO A 429 -9.51 24.14 19.52
C PRO A 429 -8.38 24.83 20.26
N ARG A 430 -8.68 25.94 20.95
CA ARG A 430 -7.66 26.73 21.64
C ARG A 430 -7.61 26.29 23.10
N PRO A 431 -6.71 25.38 23.51
CA PRO A 431 -6.47 25.14 24.92
C PRO A 431 -5.85 26.39 25.56
N TRP A 432 -6.07 26.55 26.86
CA TRP A 432 -5.47 27.64 27.65
C TRP A 432 -4.00 27.37 28.01
N GLU A 433 -3.47 26.19 27.70
CA GLU A 433 -2.19 25.64 28.16
C GLU A 433 -1.48 24.97 26.96
N MET A 434 -0.14 25.04 26.93
CA MET A 434 0.66 24.48 25.82
C MET A 434 0.52 22.96 25.67
N GLN A 435 0.34 22.54 24.43
CA GLN A 435 0.23 21.14 24.03
C GLN A 435 1.16 20.85 22.85
N MET A 436 2.08 19.89 23.01
CA MET A 436 3.05 19.54 21.96
C MET A 436 3.01 18.07 21.59
N TRP A 437 3.09 17.78 20.29
CA TRP A 437 3.49 16.46 19.81
C TRP A 437 4.89 16.53 19.19
N TYR A 438 5.81 15.71 19.67
CA TYR A 438 7.19 15.63 19.18
C TYR A 438 7.44 14.24 18.61
N ALA A 439 7.79 14.18 17.33
CA ALA A 439 8.27 12.98 16.71
C ALA A 439 9.78 13.06 16.50
N GLU A 440 10.47 12.23 17.27
CA GLU A 440 11.92 12.15 17.37
C GLU A 440 12.49 11.18 16.33
N GLY A 441 13.45 11.68 15.56
CA GLY A 441 14.29 10.93 14.66
C GLY A 441 15.66 10.66 15.26
N LEU A 442 16.58 10.27 14.39
CA LEU A 442 17.93 9.86 14.78
C LEU A 442 18.78 11.08 15.19
N LEU A 443 19.34 11.05 16.41
CA LEU A 443 20.16 12.09 17.05
C LEU A 443 19.42 13.38 17.46
N ASP A 444 18.09 13.40 17.44
CA ASP A 444 17.36 14.62 17.83
C ASP A 444 17.32 14.86 19.34
N ASP A 445 17.74 13.89 20.15
CA ASP A 445 17.94 14.04 21.59
C ASP A 445 18.97 15.14 21.94
N TYR A 446 19.96 15.36 21.06
CA TYR A 446 20.93 16.45 21.18
C TYR A 446 20.30 17.84 21.04
N TYR A 447 19.16 17.98 20.35
CA TYR A 447 18.45 19.27 20.29
C TYR A 447 17.89 19.71 21.63
N GLY A 448 17.84 18.83 22.62
CA GLY A 448 17.36 19.20 23.94
C GLY A 448 15.86 19.56 23.97
N VAL A 449 15.05 19.05 23.03
CA VAL A 449 13.62 19.38 22.89
C VAL A 449 12.89 19.17 24.22
N THR A 450 13.08 18.00 24.84
CA THR A 450 12.41 17.67 26.11
C THR A 450 12.89 18.54 27.28
N GLN A 451 14.18 18.92 27.27
CA GLN A 451 14.80 19.81 28.26
C GLN A 451 14.22 21.22 28.14
N ALA A 452 14.11 21.74 26.92
CA ALA A 452 13.49 23.02 26.62
C ALA A 452 12.00 23.03 27.02
N LEU A 453 11.26 21.95 26.77
CA LEU A 453 9.87 21.84 27.23
C LEU A 453 9.75 21.88 28.75
N ARG A 454 10.63 21.21 29.49
CA ARG A 454 10.60 21.26 30.97
C ARG A 454 10.77 22.67 31.51
N LEU A 455 11.41 23.57 30.77
CA LEU A 455 11.50 25.00 31.11
C LEU A 455 10.21 25.78 30.80
N THR A 456 9.33 25.24 29.96
CA THR A 456 8.01 25.81 29.64
C THR A 456 6.91 25.32 30.59
N MET A 457 7.05 24.12 31.16
CA MET A 457 5.98 23.47 31.91
C MET A 457 5.76 24.12 33.27
N ARG A 458 4.51 24.51 33.55
CA ARG A 458 4.06 24.73 34.93
C ARG A 458 3.83 23.36 35.54
N ASN A 459 4.30 23.14 36.77
CA ASN A 459 4.06 21.89 37.51
C ASN A 459 2.60 21.84 38.04
N ASN A 460 1.63 22.07 37.15
CA ASN A 460 0.20 22.18 37.44
C ASN A 460 -0.62 21.02 36.84
N GLY A 461 0.03 20.08 36.14
CA GLY A 461 -0.60 18.91 35.52
C GLY A 461 -1.44 19.21 34.27
N LYS A 462 -1.39 20.43 33.71
CA LYS A 462 -2.24 20.85 32.59
C LYS A 462 -1.52 21.01 31.24
N THR A 463 -0.20 21.13 31.24
CA THR A 463 0.63 21.00 30.03
C THR A 463 0.74 19.52 29.66
N LYS A 464 0.40 19.15 28.42
CA LYS A 464 0.62 17.78 27.92
C LYS A 464 1.61 17.83 26.76
N TRP A 465 2.46 16.83 26.72
CA TRP A 465 3.32 16.58 25.58
C TRP A 465 3.41 15.09 25.32
N THR A 466 3.50 14.74 24.05
CA THR A 466 3.60 13.37 23.59
C THR A 466 4.87 13.22 22.80
N ARG A 467 5.64 12.17 23.11
CA ARG A 467 6.84 11.78 22.35
C ARG A 467 6.52 10.56 21.51
N ALA A 468 6.74 10.67 20.23
CA ALA A 468 6.85 9.56 19.30
C ALA A 468 8.32 9.41 18.89
N PHE A 469 8.72 8.20 18.53
CA PHE A 469 10.03 7.92 17.97
C PHE A 469 9.87 6.99 16.78
N VAL A 470 10.85 7.00 15.88
CA VAL A 470 10.88 6.04 14.77
C VAL A 470 11.17 4.65 15.31
N SER A 471 10.28 3.71 14.99
CA SER A 471 10.46 2.29 15.24
C SER A 471 10.53 1.55 13.91
N SER A 472 11.42 0.57 13.82
CA SER A 472 11.49 -0.33 12.67
C SER A 472 11.07 -1.73 13.10
N SER A 473 10.27 -2.38 12.27
CA SER A 473 9.79 -3.75 12.48
C SER A 473 9.70 -4.46 11.14
N ILE A 474 9.33 -5.75 11.15
CA ILE A 474 9.02 -6.49 9.92
C ILE A 474 7.91 -5.82 9.09
N PHE A 475 7.05 -5.02 9.73
CA PHE A 475 6.01 -4.22 9.07
C PHE A 475 6.51 -2.86 8.55
N GLY A 476 7.82 -2.67 8.48
CA GLY A 476 8.48 -1.45 8.00
C GLY A 476 8.75 -0.43 9.10
N THR A 477 9.32 0.69 8.67
CA THR A 477 9.51 1.89 9.49
C THR A 477 8.16 2.52 9.80
N LYS A 478 7.90 2.85 11.07
CA LYS A 478 6.70 3.57 11.51
C LYS A 478 6.98 4.38 12.77
N LEU A 479 6.15 5.37 13.04
CA LEU A 479 6.14 6.01 14.35
C LEU A 479 5.66 5.05 15.45
N SER A 480 6.27 5.13 16.62
CA SER A 480 5.85 4.39 17.82
C SER A 480 4.46 4.81 18.32
N SER A 481 4.09 6.06 18.06
CA SER A 481 2.73 6.57 18.22
C SER A 481 2.50 7.76 17.28
N PHE A 482 1.25 7.96 16.87
CA PHE A 482 0.78 9.16 16.19
C PHE A 482 -0.61 9.48 16.75
N PRO A 483 -1.02 10.76 16.83
CA PRO A 483 -2.36 11.11 17.29
C PRO A 483 -3.40 10.33 16.49
N TYR A 484 -4.30 9.69 17.22
CA TYR A 484 -5.15 8.66 16.64
C TYR A 484 -6.21 9.23 15.70
N ASP A 485 -6.64 10.45 15.93
CA ASP A 485 -7.66 11.13 15.16
C ASP A 485 -7.36 12.63 15.05
N TYR A 486 -8.14 13.32 14.22
CA TYR A 486 -8.02 14.77 14.08
C TYR A 486 -8.29 15.50 15.40
N GLU A 487 -9.17 15.00 16.26
CA GLU A 487 -9.46 15.63 17.55
C GLU A 487 -8.22 15.61 18.45
N GLU A 488 -7.53 14.47 18.56
CA GLU A 488 -6.29 14.36 19.29
C GLU A 488 -5.17 15.17 18.63
N LEU A 489 -5.01 15.09 17.31
CA LEU A 489 -3.99 15.87 16.58
C LEU A 489 -4.21 17.38 16.80
N PHE A 490 -5.45 17.83 16.79
CA PHE A 490 -5.80 19.24 16.90
C PHE A 490 -5.87 19.70 18.36
N SER A 491 -5.73 18.78 19.32
CA SER A 491 -5.49 19.14 20.72
C SER A 491 -4.10 19.72 20.95
N TYR A 492 -3.16 19.54 20.00
CA TYR A 492 -1.82 20.13 20.05
C TYR A 492 -1.79 21.54 19.46
N ASP A 493 -0.99 22.42 20.04
CA ASP A 493 -0.75 23.77 19.54
C ASP A 493 0.31 23.79 18.43
N TYR A 494 1.32 22.94 18.58
CA TYR A 494 2.42 22.83 17.65
C TYR A 494 3.05 21.43 17.65
N ILE A 495 3.76 21.15 16.56
CA ILE A 495 4.45 19.89 16.32
C ILE A 495 5.94 20.16 16.16
N VAL A 496 6.76 19.30 16.76
CA VAL A 496 8.20 19.24 16.49
C VAL A 496 8.48 17.98 15.68
N LEU A 497 9.10 18.16 14.52
CA LEU A 497 9.48 17.10 13.60
C LEU A 497 11.01 16.98 13.57
N GLY A 498 11.52 15.95 14.25
CA GLY A 498 12.94 15.65 14.27
C GLY A 498 13.32 14.64 13.20
N GLY A 499 14.03 15.05 12.15
CA GLY A 499 14.72 14.14 11.21
C GLY A 499 13.97 12.88 10.79
N LEU A 500 12.69 12.99 10.38
CA LEU A 500 11.87 11.84 10.01
C LEU A 500 11.82 11.64 8.51
N ARG A 501 11.76 10.37 8.10
CA ARG A 501 11.57 9.97 6.70
C ARG A 501 10.09 9.81 6.35
N GLN A 502 9.78 9.95 5.06
CA GLN A 502 8.45 9.79 4.48
C GLN A 502 7.87 8.39 4.75
N ASP A 503 8.70 7.35 4.75
CA ASP A 503 8.28 5.95 4.99
C ASP A 503 7.75 5.73 6.42
N ALA A 504 8.31 6.43 7.41
CA ALA A 504 7.86 6.38 8.80
C ALA A 504 6.52 7.08 9.03
N LEU A 505 6.24 8.14 8.26
CA LEU A 505 5.01 8.92 8.34
C LEU A 505 3.89 8.25 7.55
N GLY A 506 4.14 7.89 6.28
CA GLY A 506 3.10 7.40 5.38
C GLY A 506 2.15 8.49 4.88
N GLY A 507 1.32 8.15 3.88
CA GLY A 507 0.48 9.13 3.17
C GLY A 507 -0.60 9.79 4.05
N LEU A 508 -1.29 9.01 4.88
CA LEU A 508 -2.35 9.50 5.77
C LEU A 508 -1.81 10.53 6.78
N VAL A 509 -0.72 10.20 7.47
CA VAL A 509 -0.10 11.10 8.46
C VAL A 509 0.35 12.40 7.83
N LEU A 510 0.96 12.34 6.64
CA LEU A 510 1.37 13.55 5.91
C LEU A 510 0.19 14.45 5.55
N GLU A 511 -0.95 13.88 5.15
CA GLU A 511 -2.14 14.68 4.92
C GLU A 511 -2.69 15.27 6.23
N MET A 512 -2.76 14.49 7.31
CA MET A 512 -3.23 14.99 8.61
C MET A 512 -2.34 16.12 9.15
N LEU A 513 -1.02 16.02 9.00
CA LEU A 513 -0.07 17.07 9.34
C LEU A 513 -0.22 18.30 8.44
N THR A 514 -0.50 18.10 7.15
CA THR A 514 -0.80 19.19 6.19
C THR A 514 -2.05 19.95 6.64
N ASP A 515 -3.11 19.23 7.02
CA ASP A 515 -4.36 19.83 7.52
C ASP A 515 -4.15 20.54 8.85
N PHE A 516 -3.36 19.98 9.76
CA PHE A 516 -2.99 20.61 11.03
C PHE A 516 -2.32 21.97 10.83
N VAL A 517 -1.30 22.04 9.97
CA VAL A 517 -0.61 23.29 9.66
C VAL A 517 -1.56 24.28 8.96
N ASN A 518 -2.36 23.82 8.00
CA ASN A 518 -3.35 24.68 7.35
C ASN A 518 -4.38 25.25 8.33
N ALA A 519 -4.76 24.49 9.36
CA ALA A 519 -5.65 24.90 10.45
C ALA A 519 -5.02 25.91 11.43
N GLY A 520 -3.74 26.23 11.27
CA GLY A 520 -3.01 27.20 12.10
C GLY A 520 -2.06 26.58 13.13
N GLY A 521 -1.87 25.26 13.11
CA GLY A 521 -0.99 24.55 14.02
C GLY A 521 0.48 24.83 13.71
N GLY A 522 1.26 25.17 14.74
CA GLY A 522 2.66 25.53 14.56
C GLY A 522 3.54 24.34 14.22
N LEU A 523 4.65 24.56 13.51
CA LEU A 523 5.59 23.50 13.13
C LEU A 523 7.04 23.92 13.37
N VAL A 524 7.82 23.06 14.02
CA VAL A 524 9.27 23.15 14.10
C VAL A 524 9.88 21.94 13.41
N VAL A 525 10.76 22.14 12.43
CA VAL A 525 11.49 21.10 11.71
C VAL A 525 12.96 21.17 12.10
N LEU A 526 13.51 20.06 12.57
CA LEU A 526 14.91 19.94 13.00
C LEU A 526 15.76 19.25 11.92
N GLY A 527 17.02 19.68 11.80
CA GLY A 527 18.01 19.06 10.93
C GLY A 527 18.68 17.86 11.58
N GLY A 528 19.20 16.96 10.77
CA GLY A 528 19.75 15.70 11.26
C GLY A 528 20.08 14.75 10.10
N PRO A 529 20.67 13.59 10.37
CA PRO A 529 21.13 12.66 9.34
C PRO A 529 20.00 12.16 8.42
N MET A 530 18.76 12.17 8.88
CA MET A 530 17.57 11.71 8.14
C MET A 530 16.59 12.84 7.80
N ALA A 531 16.99 14.10 7.99
CA ALA A 531 16.15 15.27 7.73
C ALA A 531 16.29 15.78 6.28
N TYR A 532 15.39 16.68 5.88
CA TYR A 532 15.41 17.39 4.60
C TYR A 532 15.63 16.47 3.39
N ALA A 533 16.74 16.57 2.63
CA ALA A 533 16.87 15.79 1.40
C ALA A 533 16.82 14.27 1.65
N LYS A 534 17.38 13.79 2.77
CA LYS A 534 17.35 12.36 3.15
C LYS A 534 16.00 11.89 3.71
N SER A 535 15.07 12.81 3.96
CA SER A 535 13.74 12.48 4.48
C SER A 535 12.79 11.91 3.43
N ASP A 536 13.11 12.03 2.13
CA ASP A 536 12.19 11.72 1.02
C ASP A 536 10.89 12.56 1.05
N LEU A 537 10.83 13.66 1.82
CA LEU A 537 9.64 14.53 1.89
C LEU A 537 9.55 15.56 0.76
N ALA A 538 10.60 15.70 -0.06
CA ALA A 538 10.61 16.64 -1.19
C ALA A 538 9.44 16.38 -2.15
N GLY A 539 8.69 17.42 -2.51
CA GLY A 539 7.53 17.33 -3.39
C GLY A 539 6.23 16.83 -2.72
N THR A 540 6.24 16.60 -1.40
CA THR A 540 5.01 16.34 -0.64
C THR A 540 4.30 17.66 -0.32
N LYS A 541 2.95 17.64 -0.27
CA LYS A 541 2.15 18.79 0.17
C LYS A 541 2.57 19.34 1.53
N PHE A 542 3.02 18.45 2.43
CA PHE A 542 3.47 18.83 3.76
C PHE A 542 4.77 19.62 3.72
N ALA A 543 5.78 19.17 2.98
CA ALA A 543 7.03 19.91 2.79
C ALA A 543 6.84 21.20 1.98
N ASP A 544 5.83 21.27 1.12
CA ASP A 544 5.48 22.48 0.38
C ASP A 544 5.02 23.62 1.30
N LEU A 545 4.57 23.32 2.52
CA LEU A 545 4.23 24.34 3.52
C LEU A 545 5.46 24.97 4.17
N TRP A 546 6.64 24.33 4.14
CA TRP A 546 7.82 24.82 4.85
C TRP A 546 8.36 26.11 4.20
N PRO A 547 9.01 27.04 4.95
CA PRO A 547 9.61 28.25 4.38
C PRO A 547 10.84 27.97 3.50
N VAL A 548 11.25 26.72 3.40
CA VAL A 548 12.37 26.27 2.58
C VAL A 548 11.90 25.20 1.59
N LYS A 549 12.60 25.07 0.48
CA LYS A 549 12.44 23.99 -0.48
C LYS A 549 13.62 23.03 -0.34
N ILE A 550 13.27 21.77 -0.10
CA ILE A 550 14.22 20.66 -0.01
C ILE A 550 14.82 20.43 -1.41
N LEU A 551 16.15 20.35 -1.50
CA LEU A 551 16.84 20.06 -2.75
C LEU A 551 16.68 18.57 -3.13
N PRO A 552 16.67 18.24 -4.43
CA PRO A 552 16.63 16.85 -4.85
C PRO A 552 17.95 16.13 -4.55
N GLY A 553 17.87 14.83 -4.28
CA GLY A 553 19.02 13.94 -4.03
C GLY A 553 19.20 13.57 -2.55
N ASP A 554 20.16 12.69 -2.26
CA ASP A 554 20.33 12.10 -0.93
C ASP A 554 21.31 12.88 -0.03
N TYR A 555 21.97 13.92 -0.55
CA TYR A 555 23.10 14.58 0.10
C TYR A 555 22.98 16.10 0.02
N ASP A 556 22.23 16.70 0.94
CA ASP A 556 22.15 18.15 1.13
C ASP A 556 23.02 18.67 2.29
N LEU A 557 23.66 17.78 3.04
CA LEU A 557 24.51 18.13 4.18
C LEU A 557 25.85 18.71 3.72
N LEU A 558 26.07 19.99 4.02
CA LEU A 558 27.33 20.69 3.83
C LEU A 558 28.21 20.52 5.08
N ASP A 559 29.45 20.08 4.91
CA ASP A 559 30.46 20.16 5.98
C ASP A 559 31.10 21.56 5.96
N LEU A 560 30.74 22.40 6.93
CA LEU A 560 31.29 23.75 7.10
C LEU A 560 32.63 23.76 7.83
N GLN A 561 33.15 22.60 8.27
CA GLN A 561 34.37 22.48 9.07
C GLN A 561 34.36 23.32 10.38
N GLY A 562 33.16 23.63 10.89
CA GLY A 562 32.95 24.48 12.07
C GLY A 562 32.75 25.94 11.70
N ALA A 563 31.49 26.35 11.55
CA ALA A 563 31.09 27.73 11.33
C ALA A 563 30.26 28.28 12.52
N PRO A 564 30.63 29.42 13.12
CA PRO A 564 29.83 30.05 14.17
C PRO A 564 28.43 30.43 13.67
N ILE A 565 27.44 30.32 14.55
CA ILE A 565 26.09 30.83 14.34
C ILE A 565 26.09 32.34 14.60
N GLU A 566 25.48 33.08 13.66
CA GLU A 566 25.40 34.53 13.66
C GLU A 566 23.93 34.98 13.57
N VAL A 567 23.59 36.08 14.24
CA VAL A 567 22.24 36.66 14.21
C VAL A 567 22.06 37.47 12.93
N ALA A 568 21.14 37.05 12.08
CA ALA A 568 20.78 37.76 10.85
C ALA A 568 19.58 38.69 11.02
N ASP A 569 18.64 38.34 11.90
CA ASP A 569 17.48 39.17 12.24
C ASP A 569 17.32 39.24 13.77
N ALA A 570 17.79 40.32 14.38
CA ALA A 570 17.68 40.54 15.82
C ALA A 570 16.27 41.00 16.27
N SER A 571 15.34 41.25 15.34
CA SER A 571 14.00 41.76 15.67
C SER A 571 13.04 40.68 16.17
N VAL A 572 13.38 39.40 16.00
CA VAL A 572 12.55 38.30 16.48
C VAL A 572 12.64 38.17 18.01
N PRO A 573 11.49 38.06 18.71
CA PRO A 573 11.47 38.10 20.17
C PRO A 573 12.13 36.88 20.82
N PHE A 574 12.23 35.75 20.10
CA PHE A 574 12.80 34.51 20.66
C PHE A 574 14.34 34.48 20.74
N LEU A 575 15.02 35.55 20.32
CA LEU A 575 16.47 35.72 20.50
C LEU A 575 16.84 36.62 21.68
N MET A 576 15.85 37.19 22.36
CA MET A 576 16.09 38.08 23.51
C MET A 576 16.77 37.32 24.65
N ASP A 577 17.69 38.02 25.33
CA ASP A 577 18.38 37.59 26.54
C ASP A 577 19.22 36.29 26.41
N LEU A 578 19.67 35.95 25.19
CA LEU A 578 20.61 34.85 24.94
C LEU A 578 22.07 35.35 24.93
N ASP A 579 22.98 34.61 25.57
CA ASP A 579 24.42 34.92 25.56
C ASP A 579 25.13 34.32 24.34
N TRP A 580 25.40 35.16 23.34
CA TRP A 580 26.11 34.80 22.11
C TRP A 580 27.64 34.78 22.23
N LYS A 581 28.23 35.20 23.38
CA LYS A 581 29.69 35.21 23.58
C LYS A 581 30.36 33.84 23.38
N PRO A 582 29.75 32.70 23.74
CA PRO A 582 30.35 31.37 23.51
C PRO A 582 30.51 31.00 22.02
N ARG A 583 29.93 31.78 21.09
CA ARG A 583 29.98 31.55 19.64
C ARG A 583 29.60 30.10 19.28
N PRO A 584 28.34 29.68 19.55
CA PRO A 584 27.87 28.35 19.22
C PRO A 584 28.13 28.04 17.74
N THR A 585 28.64 26.85 17.46
CA THR A 585 29.20 26.50 16.16
C THR A 585 28.52 25.26 15.57
N VAL A 586 28.35 25.25 14.25
CA VAL A 586 27.76 24.14 13.50
C VAL A 586 28.80 23.54 12.56
N ARG A 587 28.86 22.21 12.51
CA ARG A 587 29.67 21.48 11.54
C ARG A 587 28.89 21.19 10.26
N TYR A 588 27.74 20.54 10.40
CA TYR A 588 26.93 20.10 9.27
C TYR A 588 25.66 20.92 9.15
N LEU A 589 25.37 21.38 7.93
CA LEU A 589 24.23 22.25 7.63
C LEU A 589 23.50 21.74 6.37
N HIS A 590 22.18 21.62 6.44
CA HIS A 590 21.36 21.27 5.28
C HIS A 590 21.31 22.43 4.28
N ASN A 591 21.60 22.12 3.02
CA ASN A 591 21.49 23.04 1.90
C ASN A 591 20.06 23.06 1.36
N VAL A 592 19.44 24.24 1.34
CA VAL A 592 18.05 24.42 0.93
C VAL A 592 17.88 25.69 0.10
N GLU A 593 16.81 25.75 -0.69
CA GLU A 593 16.35 26.98 -1.34
C GLU A 593 15.34 27.71 -0.42
N LEU A 594 15.44 29.03 -0.29
CA LEU A 594 14.45 29.82 0.45
C LEU A 594 13.19 30.04 -0.41
N LYS A 595 12.00 29.86 0.16
CA LYS A 595 10.75 30.23 -0.51
C LYS A 595 10.44 31.72 -0.33
N PRO A 596 9.62 32.32 -1.21
CA PRO A 596 9.15 33.70 -1.04
C PRO A 596 8.50 33.90 0.34
N GLY A 597 8.89 34.97 1.04
CA GLY A 597 8.39 35.29 2.38
C GLY A 597 9.11 34.58 3.53
N ALA A 598 10.07 33.69 3.25
CA ALA A 598 10.94 33.11 4.26
C ALA A 598 11.86 34.18 4.88
N LYS A 599 12.06 34.11 6.19
CA LYS A 599 12.96 35.00 6.93
C LYS A 599 14.10 34.21 7.54
N VAL A 600 15.33 34.53 7.16
CA VAL A 600 16.53 33.97 7.77
C VAL A 600 16.81 34.73 9.07
N VAL A 601 16.80 34.00 10.18
CA VAL A 601 16.96 34.59 11.52
C VAL A 601 18.38 34.36 12.04
N LEU A 602 18.92 33.16 11.82
CA LEU A 602 20.29 32.82 12.15
C LEU A 602 21.00 32.30 10.89
N THR A 603 22.29 32.58 10.78
CA THR A 603 23.16 32.09 9.71
C THR A 603 24.36 31.35 10.28
N ALA A 604 25.01 30.51 9.47
CA ALA A 604 26.32 29.95 9.75
C ALA A 604 27.12 29.84 8.45
N GLY A 605 28.36 30.36 8.43
CA GLY A 605 29.18 30.36 7.22
C GLY A 605 28.53 31.09 6.03
N GLY A 606 27.75 32.15 6.30
CA GLY A 606 26.99 32.89 5.30
C GLY A 606 25.76 32.16 4.73
N LYS A 607 25.38 31.02 5.30
CA LYS A 607 24.21 30.22 4.88
C LYS A 607 23.12 30.22 5.95
N PRO A 608 21.84 30.01 5.59
CA PRO A 608 20.75 29.97 6.58
C PRO A 608 20.93 28.82 7.59
N PHE A 609 20.82 29.13 8.88
CA PHE A 609 20.81 28.15 9.98
C PHE A 609 19.40 27.98 10.58
N LEU A 610 18.69 29.08 10.83
CA LEU A 610 17.31 29.07 11.32
C LEU A 610 16.47 29.96 10.42
N VAL A 611 15.43 29.38 9.83
CA VAL A 611 14.52 30.04 8.89
C VAL A 611 13.10 30.00 9.44
N THR A 612 12.38 31.10 9.34
CA THR A 612 10.98 31.20 9.76
C THR A 612 10.06 31.55 8.58
N GLY A 613 8.78 31.19 8.69
CA GLY A 613 7.74 31.61 7.76
C GLY A 613 6.33 31.37 8.30
N GLU A 614 5.34 31.74 7.50
CA GLU A 614 3.93 31.45 7.74
C GLU A 614 3.37 30.58 6.61
N ALA A 615 2.48 29.64 6.93
CA ALA A 615 1.86 28.77 5.94
C ALA A 615 0.35 28.60 6.14
N GLY A 616 -0.34 28.28 5.04
CA GLY A 616 -1.76 27.98 5.02
C GLY A 616 -2.69 29.18 5.26
N PRO A 617 -4.02 28.96 5.16
CA PRO A 617 -5.02 30.03 5.30
C PRO A 617 -5.01 30.71 6.67
N HIS A 618 -4.66 29.95 7.71
CA HIS A 618 -4.61 30.44 9.08
C HIS A 618 -3.22 30.94 9.50
N LYS A 619 -2.26 31.03 8.55
CA LYS A 619 -0.91 31.55 8.74
C LYS A 619 -0.22 30.91 9.95
N ALA A 620 -0.16 29.58 9.96
CA ALA A 620 0.61 28.82 10.93
C ALA A 620 2.07 29.25 10.90
N ARG A 621 2.70 29.39 12.07
CA ARG A 621 4.13 29.72 12.18
C ARG A 621 4.96 28.46 12.00
N ILE A 622 5.96 28.54 11.13
CA ILE A 622 6.88 27.43 10.85
C ILE A 622 8.31 27.89 11.09
N ILE A 623 9.09 27.03 11.76
CA ILE A 623 10.53 27.19 11.97
C ILE A 623 11.25 25.98 11.37
N CYS A 624 12.26 26.22 10.55
CA CYS A 624 13.19 25.21 10.05
C CYS A 624 14.59 25.49 10.62
N ILE A 625 15.11 24.57 11.43
CA ILE A 625 16.50 24.57 11.89
C ILE A 625 17.28 23.64 10.96
N LEU A 626 18.30 24.18 10.30
CA LEU A 626 19.05 23.54 9.21
C LEU A 626 20.39 22.97 9.68
N GLY A 627 20.87 23.33 10.87
CA GLY A 627 22.02 22.66 11.46
C GLY A 627 21.70 21.20 11.75
N ALA A 628 22.67 20.30 11.66
CA ALA A 628 22.53 18.93 12.15
C ALA A 628 23.34 18.78 13.44
N ALA A 629 22.72 18.25 14.49
CA ALA A 629 23.35 18.06 15.81
C ALA A 629 24.29 16.84 15.82
N MET A 630 25.31 16.86 14.96
CA MET A 630 26.23 15.75 14.76
C MET A 630 27.63 16.20 14.33
N GLY A 631 28.58 15.27 14.45
CA GLY A 631 29.98 15.46 14.09
C GLY A 631 30.83 16.04 15.22
N THR A 632 32.14 15.98 15.03
CA THR A 632 33.13 16.49 15.98
C THR A 632 33.65 17.84 15.52
N LEU A 633 33.63 18.86 16.38
CA LEU A 633 34.26 20.15 16.08
C LEU A 633 35.75 20.17 16.46
N PRO A 634 36.55 21.06 15.85
CA PRO A 634 37.90 21.36 16.32
C PRO A 634 37.93 21.77 17.80
N ALA A 635 39.07 21.49 18.46
CA ALA A 635 39.26 21.83 19.87
C ALA A 635 39.03 23.34 20.13
N GLY A 636 38.33 23.65 21.22
CA GLY A 636 38.03 25.03 21.63
C GLY A 636 36.78 25.65 20.99
N GLN A 637 36.06 24.92 20.12
CA GLN A 637 34.76 25.34 19.60
C GLN A 637 33.63 24.68 20.39
N THR A 638 32.54 25.42 20.60
CA THR A 638 31.34 24.92 21.29
C THR A 638 30.30 24.49 20.25
N PRO A 639 29.93 23.21 20.16
CA PRO A 639 28.82 22.78 19.31
C PRO A 639 27.53 23.47 19.71
N PHE A 640 26.71 23.86 18.74
CA PHE A 640 25.49 24.62 19.04
C PHE A 640 24.53 23.87 19.99
N TRP A 641 24.51 22.53 19.95
CA TRP A 641 23.67 21.71 20.82
C TRP A 641 24.21 21.60 22.25
N GLU A 642 25.49 21.94 22.47
CA GLU A 642 26.12 21.99 23.80
C GLU A 642 26.17 23.41 24.38
N TRP A 643 25.79 24.42 23.59
CA TRP A 643 25.73 25.80 24.05
C TRP A 643 24.71 25.94 25.21
N SER A 644 25.13 26.58 26.30
CA SER A 644 24.33 26.71 27.51
C SER A 644 22.93 27.27 27.26
N ASP A 645 22.81 28.20 26.32
CA ASP A 645 21.57 28.90 26.04
C ASP A 645 20.73 28.26 24.93
N TRP A 646 21.22 27.18 24.33
CA TRP A 646 20.49 26.42 23.32
C TRP A 646 19.10 25.98 23.79
N ARG A 647 19.01 25.44 25.01
CA ARG A 647 17.72 25.05 25.61
C ARG A 647 16.77 26.22 25.83
N TYR A 648 17.29 27.43 26.07
CA TYR A 648 16.47 28.64 26.21
C TYR A 648 16.03 29.16 24.85
N LEU A 649 16.89 29.12 23.83
CA LEU A 649 16.50 29.38 22.45
C LEU A 649 15.37 28.45 22.02
N MET A 650 15.52 27.14 22.21
CA MET A 650 14.49 26.16 21.85
C MET A 650 13.17 26.40 22.60
N ARG A 651 13.23 26.74 23.90
CA ARG A 651 12.05 27.14 24.69
C ARG A 651 11.33 28.33 24.06
N GLN A 652 12.07 29.38 23.71
CA GLN A 652 11.49 30.59 23.11
C GLN A 652 10.95 30.35 21.70
N VAL A 653 11.62 29.48 20.91
CA VAL A 653 11.15 28.98 19.61
C VAL A 653 9.79 28.29 19.73
N PHE A 654 9.59 27.44 20.74
CA PHE A 654 8.30 26.77 20.97
C PHE A 654 7.18 27.76 21.32
N TRP A 655 7.46 28.72 22.21
CA TRP A 655 6.53 29.80 22.53
C TRP A 655 6.16 30.63 21.30
N TRP A 656 7.16 31.00 20.49
CA TRP A 656 6.89 31.77 19.28
C TRP A 656 6.06 30.99 18.27
N THR A 657 6.35 29.69 18.13
CA THR A 657 5.66 28.80 17.18
C THR A 657 4.17 28.67 17.53
N GLN A 658 3.82 28.68 18.81
CA GLN A 658 2.45 28.85 19.24
C GLN A 658 1.99 30.30 19.02
N ARG A 659 1.27 30.54 17.93
CA ARG A 659 0.90 31.91 17.50
C ARG A 659 0.16 32.73 18.56
N TYR A 660 -0.63 32.09 19.41
CA TYR A 660 -1.44 32.73 20.45
C TYR A 660 -0.76 32.79 21.82
N TYR A 661 0.54 32.50 21.88
CA TYR A 661 1.33 32.69 23.09
C TYR A 661 1.59 34.18 23.32
N ASP A 662 1.19 34.67 24.49
CA ASP A 662 1.45 36.04 24.94
C ASP A 662 2.80 36.08 25.64
N PHE A 663 3.83 36.59 24.96
CA PHE A 663 5.19 36.74 25.49
C PHE A 663 5.23 37.65 26.72
N ASP A 664 4.34 38.64 26.81
CA ASP A 664 4.32 39.63 27.90
C ASP A 664 3.74 39.07 29.19
N ARG A 665 2.85 38.06 29.07
CA ARG A 665 2.12 37.48 30.21
C ARG A 665 2.97 36.59 31.13
N PHE A 666 4.14 36.13 30.68
CA PHE A 666 4.98 35.16 31.41
C PHE A 666 6.35 35.70 31.82
N GLY A 667 6.59 37.00 31.66
CA GLY A 667 7.77 37.68 32.20
C GLY A 667 9.08 37.15 31.62
N VAL A 668 9.20 37.15 30.29
CA VAL A 668 10.54 37.13 29.68
C VAL A 668 11.22 38.44 30.08
N ARG A 669 12.30 38.31 30.85
CA ARG A 669 13.25 39.35 31.24
C ARG A 669 14.65 38.81 31.05
#